data_AF-A0A7V1XH36-F1
#
_entry.id   AF-A0A7V1XH36-F1
#
_cell.length_a   1.000
_cell.length_b   1.000
_cell.length_c   1.000
_cell.angle_alpha   90.00
_cell.angle_beta   90.00
_cell.angle_gamma   90.00
#
_symmetry.space_group_name_H-M   'P 1'
#
loop_
_entity.id
_entity.type
_entity.pdbx_description
1 polymer ?
#
loop_
_entity_poly.entity_id
_entity_poly.type
_entity_poly.pdbx_seq_one_letter_code
_entity_poly.pdbx_strand_id
1 'polypeptide(L)'
;MLKFFSKLFGSKKERDIEQLLPIVQEINTICATLQRLTDDELRAKTGEFKARIANAIKDVREQITSRQSQLSSETDPQKREELFNDIESLEQQEYEIIQETLDEILPEAFAVVKETCRRLVGQEWDVVGHKIKWDMVPYDVQLMGGIVLHQGKIAEMATGEGKTLVAVAPMYLNALAGRGVHLVTVNDYLARRDSEWMGKIFQFHGMTVGCIVQNQNPFVRREQYNCDITYGTNNEFGFDYLRDNMVHTAEEMVQRGHYYAIVDEVDSVLIDEARTPLIISGPVEVNDHKFNEMKPRVERLVNTQKSFVARIVAEAEKLLAEGKEKEAGILLLRAHRGDPKNKKLAKLFAEGTPKKLMLQTEAEYMAEQNKRMHEIDDELYYSIDEKSHSIDLTEKGREFLASGMDKDMFVLPDIATEMSAVEGDTSLTFEQKQQKKDELNKIYAERSDRIHTVRQLLRAYSLYEKDVEYVVTEDGKVQIVDEFTGRILHGRRYSDGLHQAIEAKEGVQVERDTQTLATITLQNYFRLYKKLAGMTGTAETEAAEFFDIYKLDVVVIPTNKPVIRQDLNDLVYRTKREKYNAVIAEIKRLREKKQPVLVGTTSVEVSETISRMLSREKIPHNVLNAKQHQREAEIVANAGLAGAVTIATNMAGRGTDIKLGPGVKEVGGLAIIGTERHEARRIDRQLRGRAGRQGDPGMSKFYLSLEDDLMRLFGSDRVANIMTKLGAEEGEVIEHPMITRMIERAQKKVEENNFGIRKRLLEYDNVMNQQREVIYAKRRHALLGEHLDDDIYQMLDDYITDVVERHYEAGTIDEMKDELRANLLIDVQMTPSEFQSLGAEGVKEKIMEAAREFLMRKRETIGDEAMKFIQKISLLQVIDSRWKEHLREMDDLKEGIYLRAYGQKDPILEYKSEAYRMFVELIGLINKEALNLVFKLFPENQQQLEAQRQRRRLQQEKMRLTHASTTGMGIQGTIDGEDGEPQRRQAPVVQQLVAGEKVGRNDPCPCGSGKKYKHCHGKNA
;
A
#
# COMPACT_ATOMS: atom_id res chain seq x y z
N MET A 1 31.72 6.46 -29.60
CA MET A 1 31.64 7.79 -28.96
C MET A 1 31.54 7.73 -27.43
N LEU A 2 30.58 6.98 -26.83
CA LEU A 2 30.41 6.90 -25.35
C LEU A 2 31.66 6.51 -24.53
N LYS A 3 32.46 5.53 -24.98
CA LYS A 3 33.71 5.11 -24.30
C LYS A 3 34.87 6.14 -24.39
N PHE A 4 34.79 7.11 -25.30
CA PHE A 4 35.80 8.16 -25.47
C PHE A 4 35.51 9.34 -24.51
N PHE A 5 34.23 9.73 -24.39
CA PHE A 5 33.79 10.72 -23.39
C PHE A 5 33.98 10.25 -21.95
N SER A 6 33.76 8.97 -21.65
CA SER A 6 34.01 8.41 -20.31
C SER A 6 35.50 8.39 -19.93
N LYS A 7 36.42 8.34 -20.90
CA LYS A 7 37.87 8.40 -20.67
C LYS A 7 38.41 9.82 -20.49
N LEU A 8 37.75 10.82 -21.06
CA LEU A 8 38.17 12.23 -21.01
C LEU A 8 37.64 12.98 -19.77
N PHE A 9 36.48 12.58 -19.25
CA PHE A 9 35.83 13.25 -18.11
C PHE A 9 35.61 12.32 -16.90
N GLY A 10 36.11 11.08 -16.92
CA GLY A 10 35.78 10.07 -15.91
C GLY A 10 34.32 9.57 -15.99
N SER A 11 34.03 8.47 -15.31
CA SER A 11 32.68 7.95 -15.13
C SER A 11 31.87 8.81 -14.14
N LYS A 12 30.53 8.79 -14.23
CA LYS A 12 29.64 9.48 -13.26
C LYS A 12 30.04 9.13 -11.81
N LYS A 13 30.25 7.83 -11.57
CA LYS A 13 30.69 7.29 -10.28
C LYS A 13 31.99 7.92 -9.77
N GLU A 14 33.00 8.08 -10.62
CA GLU A 14 34.27 8.70 -10.20
C GLU A 14 34.07 10.16 -9.80
N ARG A 15 33.29 10.93 -10.56
CA ARG A 15 33.01 12.33 -10.25
C ARG A 15 32.22 12.50 -8.95
N ASP A 16 31.22 11.66 -8.72
CA ASP A 16 30.42 11.71 -7.50
C ASP A 16 31.31 11.46 -6.27
N ILE A 17 32.26 10.53 -6.35
CA ILE A 17 33.19 10.24 -5.25
C ILE A 17 34.23 11.36 -5.06
N GLU A 18 34.75 11.93 -6.15
CA GLU A 18 35.68 13.07 -6.08
C GLU A 18 35.08 14.28 -5.35
N GLN A 19 33.76 14.49 -5.46
CA GLN A 19 33.07 15.56 -4.75
C GLN A 19 32.90 15.29 -3.24
N LEU A 20 32.79 14.02 -2.84
CA LEU A 20 32.55 13.64 -1.43
C LEU A 20 33.85 13.57 -0.61
N LEU A 21 34.99 13.25 -1.25
CA LEU A 21 36.27 13.04 -0.58
C LEU A 21 36.75 14.24 0.27
N PRO A 22 36.68 15.50 -0.20
CA PRO A 22 37.11 16.65 0.61
C PRO A 22 36.32 16.80 1.91
N ILE A 23 35.00 16.61 1.84
CA ILE A 23 34.11 16.70 3.01
C ILE A 23 34.44 15.59 4.02
N VAL A 24 34.71 14.37 3.55
CA VAL A 24 35.11 13.25 4.43
C VAL A 24 36.47 13.53 5.11
N GLN A 25 37.42 14.12 4.39
CA GLN A 25 38.71 14.52 4.96
C GLN A 25 38.55 15.60 6.03
N GLU A 26 37.67 16.56 5.79
CA GLU A 26 37.32 17.60 6.77
C GLU A 26 36.68 17.00 8.03
N ILE A 27 35.68 16.13 7.88
CA ILE A 27 35.05 15.40 9.00
C ILE A 27 36.11 14.67 9.84
N ASN A 28 37.03 13.96 9.19
CA ASN A 28 38.09 13.22 9.86
C ASN A 28 39.06 14.14 10.61
N THR A 29 39.38 15.29 10.01
CA THR A 29 40.25 16.30 10.62
C THR A 29 39.60 16.90 11.87
N ILE A 30 38.32 17.26 11.80
CA ILE A 30 37.56 17.79 12.94
C ILE A 30 37.42 16.70 14.02
N CYS A 31 37.09 15.46 13.65
CA CYS A 31 36.93 14.35 14.58
C CYS A 31 38.19 14.12 15.43
N ALA A 32 39.39 14.28 14.86
CA ALA A 32 40.64 14.18 15.62
C ALA A 32 40.77 15.25 16.71
N THR A 33 40.22 16.46 16.49
CA THR A 33 40.24 17.54 17.50
C THR A 33 39.25 17.28 18.65
N LEU A 34 38.11 16.62 18.37
CA LEU A 34 37.05 16.33 19.34
C LEU A 34 37.45 15.27 20.39
N GLN A 35 38.51 14.49 20.13
CA GLN A 35 39.00 13.48 21.08
C GLN A 35 39.44 14.07 22.42
N ARG A 36 39.74 15.37 22.47
CA ARG A 36 40.16 16.08 23.69
C ARG A 36 39.00 16.53 24.57
N LEU A 37 37.77 16.53 24.04
CA LEU A 37 36.59 16.98 24.77
C LEU A 37 36.14 15.92 25.79
N THR A 38 35.56 16.36 26.89
CA THR A 38 34.79 15.51 27.82
C THR A 38 33.46 15.07 27.20
N ASP A 39 32.75 14.13 27.84
CA ASP A 39 31.43 13.70 27.37
C ASP A 39 30.38 14.81 27.49
N ASP A 40 30.46 15.66 28.52
CA ASP A 40 29.57 16.82 28.67
C ASP A 40 29.81 17.86 27.57
N GLU A 41 31.08 18.16 27.26
CA GLU A 41 31.44 19.10 26.19
C GLU A 41 31.03 18.58 24.82
N LEU A 42 31.16 17.28 24.57
CA LEU A 42 30.72 16.67 23.31
C LEU A 42 29.19 16.73 23.17
N ARG A 43 28.44 16.52 24.26
CA ARG A 43 26.97 16.66 24.29
C ARG A 43 26.53 18.11 24.08
N ALA A 44 27.27 19.06 24.63
CA ALA A 44 26.98 20.49 24.51
C ALA A 44 27.02 20.99 23.05
N LYS A 45 27.73 20.29 22.14
CA LYS A 45 27.75 20.60 20.71
C LYS A 45 26.36 20.58 20.07
N THR A 46 25.46 19.71 20.51
CA THR A 46 24.07 19.68 20.03
C THR A 46 23.35 21.00 20.32
N GLY A 47 23.54 21.57 21.51
CA GLY A 47 22.98 22.86 21.89
C GLY A 47 23.57 24.01 21.09
N GLU A 48 24.88 23.97 20.82
CA GLU A 48 25.59 24.93 19.97
C GLU A 48 25.01 24.94 18.55
N PHE A 49 24.85 23.77 17.92
CA PHE A 49 24.31 23.68 16.57
C PHE A 49 22.84 24.15 16.50
N LYS A 50 22.01 23.75 17.46
CA LYS A 50 20.61 24.25 17.56
C LYS A 50 20.56 25.77 17.68
N ALA A 51 21.46 26.37 18.45
CA ALA A 51 21.55 27.82 18.59
C ALA A 51 21.99 28.51 17.29
N ARG A 52 22.95 27.94 16.55
CA ARG A 52 23.34 28.46 15.23
C ARG A 52 22.17 28.48 14.25
N ILE A 53 21.41 27.38 14.15
CA ILE A 53 20.21 27.30 13.31
C ILE A 53 19.17 28.32 13.76
N ALA A 54 18.87 28.39 15.06
CA ALA A 54 17.89 29.32 15.61
C ALA A 54 18.25 30.80 15.34
N ASN A 55 19.54 31.14 15.39
CA ASN A 55 20.03 32.48 15.06
C ASN A 55 19.90 32.78 13.56
N ALA A 56 20.21 31.81 12.69
CA ALA A 56 20.12 31.98 11.24
C ALA A 56 18.68 32.24 10.77
N ILE A 57 17.69 31.58 11.38
CA ILE A 57 16.27 31.74 11.00
C ILE A 57 15.53 32.84 11.76
N LYS A 58 16.19 33.53 12.70
CA LYS A 58 15.52 34.42 13.66
C LYS A 58 14.68 35.50 12.97
N ASP A 59 15.27 36.22 12.02
CA ASP A 59 14.64 37.36 11.36
C ASP A 59 13.44 36.93 10.49
N VAL A 60 13.57 35.80 9.78
CA VAL A 60 12.49 35.25 8.95
C VAL A 60 11.35 34.73 9.83
N ARG A 61 11.66 34.08 10.94
CA ARG A 61 10.65 33.55 11.87
C ARG A 61 9.90 34.66 12.60
N GLU A 62 10.55 35.77 12.94
CA GLU A 62 9.89 36.96 13.47
C GLU A 62 8.92 37.56 12.43
N GLN A 63 9.29 37.59 11.14
CA GLN A 63 8.40 38.01 10.06
C GLN A 63 7.19 37.07 9.90
N ILE A 64 7.40 35.74 9.88
CA ILE A 64 6.31 34.75 9.81
C ILE A 64 5.32 34.96 10.97
N THR A 65 5.84 35.07 12.19
CA THR A 65 5.00 35.25 13.39
C THR A 65 4.23 36.57 13.32
N SER A 66 4.87 37.64 12.83
CA SER A 66 4.21 38.93 12.62
C SER A 66 3.09 38.84 11.58
N ARG A 67 3.32 38.20 10.43
CA ARG A 67 2.29 38.03 9.39
C ARG A 67 1.17 37.10 9.82
N GLN A 68 1.46 36.03 10.57
CA GLN A 68 0.43 35.17 11.17
C GLN A 68 -0.44 35.94 12.16
N SER A 69 0.15 36.79 13.00
CA SER A 69 -0.61 37.66 13.90
C SER A 69 -1.48 38.66 13.12
N GLN A 70 -0.96 39.27 12.05
CA GLN A 70 -1.75 40.15 11.18
C GLN A 70 -2.90 39.40 10.54
N LEU A 71 -2.65 38.20 10.01
CA LEU A 71 -3.64 37.32 9.40
C LEU A 71 -4.74 36.94 10.39
N SER A 72 -4.43 36.73 11.67
CA SER A 72 -5.45 36.43 12.69
C SER A 72 -6.40 37.61 12.98
N SER A 73 -5.92 38.85 12.78
CA SER A 73 -6.68 40.07 13.06
C SER A 73 -7.31 40.74 11.83
N GLU A 74 -6.85 40.39 10.63
CA GLU A 74 -7.28 41.00 9.37
C GLU A 74 -8.62 40.40 8.92
N THR A 75 -9.56 41.25 8.52
CA THR A 75 -10.92 40.85 8.10
C THR A 75 -11.13 41.01 6.60
N ASP A 76 -10.22 41.71 5.91
CA ASP A 76 -10.28 41.94 4.46
C ASP A 76 -9.79 40.69 3.69
N PRO A 77 -10.64 40.00 2.92
CA PRO A 77 -10.28 38.75 2.23
C PRO A 77 -9.06 38.89 1.30
N GLN A 78 -8.93 40.01 0.58
CA GLN A 78 -7.81 40.21 -0.36
C GLN A 78 -6.48 40.32 0.38
N LYS A 79 -6.45 41.08 1.48
CA LYS A 79 -5.23 41.20 2.30
C LYS A 79 -4.92 39.90 3.04
N ARG A 80 -5.93 39.13 3.43
CA ARG A 80 -5.73 37.80 4.02
C ARG A 80 -5.05 36.86 3.04
N GLU A 81 -5.46 36.87 1.76
CA GLU A 81 -4.81 36.09 0.70
C GLU A 81 -3.37 36.56 0.46
N GLU A 82 -3.12 37.87 0.39
CA GLU A 82 -1.76 38.42 0.29
C GLU A 82 -0.87 37.99 1.47
N LEU A 83 -1.39 38.08 2.71
CA LEU A 83 -0.69 37.66 3.91
C LEU A 83 -0.41 36.16 3.93
N PHE A 84 -1.34 35.33 3.44
CA PHE A 84 -1.14 33.90 3.32
C PHE A 84 -0.01 33.56 2.35
N ASN A 85 -0.01 34.17 1.17
CA ASN A 85 1.04 34.01 0.16
C ASN A 85 2.41 34.50 0.67
N ASP A 86 2.42 35.62 1.41
CA ASP A 86 3.63 36.13 2.09
C ASP A 86 4.16 35.12 3.10
N ILE A 87 3.30 34.50 3.92
CA ILE A 87 3.69 33.48 4.90
C ILE A 87 4.28 32.25 4.21
N GLU A 88 3.65 31.74 3.15
CA GLU A 88 4.15 30.57 2.42
C GLU A 88 5.55 30.84 1.81
N SER A 89 5.74 32.04 1.24
CA SER A 89 7.04 32.49 0.71
C SER A 89 8.11 32.56 1.82
N LEU A 90 7.76 33.11 2.98
CA LEU A 90 8.68 33.20 4.13
C LEU A 90 9.00 31.81 4.71
N GLU A 91 8.05 30.88 4.77
CA GLU A 91 8.29 29.50 5.20
C GLU A 91 9.24 28.76 4.25
N GLN A 92 9.14 29.02 2.95
CA GLN A 92 10.07 28.49 1.95
C GLN A 92 11.47 29.09 2.13
N GLN A 93 11.59 30.39 2.39
CA GLN A 93 12.86 31.04 2.73
C GLN A 93 13.46 30.48 4.03
N GLU A 94 12.65 30.26 5.07
CA GLU A 94 13.10 29.63 6.32
C GLU A 94 13.69 28.24 6.04
N TYR A 95 13.03 27.45 5.19
CA TYR A 95 13.51 26.12 4.81
C TYR A 95 14.88 26.17 4.11
N GLU A 96 15.06 27.10 3.17
CA GLU A 96 16.31 27.27 2.42
C GLU A 96 17.47 27.67 3.35
N ILE A 97 17.26 28.64 4.23
CA ILE A 97 18.25 29.05 5.24
C ILE A 97 18.63 27.88 6.15
N ILE A 98 17.66 27.06 6.56
CA ILE A 98 17.94 25.86 7.35
C ILE A 98 18.82 24.89 6.57
N GLN A 99 18.54 24.62 5.29
CA GLN A 99 19.37 23.70 4.49
C GLN A 99 20.81 24.21 4.35
N GLU A 100 20.99 25.48 4.02
CA GLU A 100 22.33 26.09 3.93
C GLU A 100 23.10 25.99 5.25
N THR A 101 22.42 26.30 6.37
CA THR A 101 23.03 26.21 7.70
C THR A 101 23.37 24.75 8.07
N LEU A 102 22.54 23.78 7.67
CA LEU A 102 22.83 22.36 7.91
C LEU A 102 24.03 21.88 7.09
N ASP A 103 24.18 22.35 5.84
CA ASP A 103 25.34 22.04 4.99
C ASP A 103 26.64 22.59 5.61
N GLU A 104 26.60 23.79 6.19
CA GLU A 104 27.74 24.37 6.92
C GLU A 104 28.10 23.57 8.19
N ILE A 105 27.09 23.12 8.94
CA ILE A 105 27.28 22.36 10.19
C ILE A 105 27.69 20.90 9.92
N LEU A 106 27.42 20.38 8.71
CA LEU A 106 27.56 18.97 8.36
C LEU A 106 28.91 18.36 8.76
N PRO A 107 30.08 18.96 8.45
CA PRO A 107 31.36 18.37 8.80
C PRO A 107 31.56 18.22 10.31
N GLU A 108 31.15 19.24 11.09
CA GLU A 108 31.22 19.23 12.55
C GLU A 108 30.25 18.21 13.15
N ALA A 109 29.00 18.17 12.68
CA ALA A 109 27.98 17.25 13.17
C ALA A 109 28.34 15.78 12.90
N PHE A 110 28.85 15.46 11.71
CA PHE A 110 29.30 14.11 11.37
C PHE A 110 30.51 13.69 12.20
N ALA A 111 31.43 14.62 12.47
CA ALA A 111 32.57 14.38 13.34
C ALA A 111 32.14 14.09 14.79
N VAL A 112 31.15 14.82 15.31
CA VAL A 112 30.55 14.57 16.64
C VAL A 112 29.95 13.18 16.72
N VAL A 113 29.17 12.76 15.72
CA VAL A 113 28.57 11.41 15.67
C VAL A 113 29.65 10.34 15.59
N LYS A 114 30.67 10.51 14.74
CA LYS A 114 31.79 9.57 14.61
C LYS A 114 32.58 9.41 15.91
N GLU A 115 32.90 10.51 16.57
CA GLU A 115 33.58 10.52 17.87
C GLU A 115 32.73 9.86 18.96
N THR A 116 31.41 10.09 18.94
CA THR A 116 30.47 9.43 19.87
C THR A 116 30.48 7.91 19.68
N CYS A 117 30.40 7.44 18.43
CA CYS A 117 30.49 6.01 18.12
C CYS A 117 31.79 5.40 18.64
N ARG A 118 32.91 6.12 18.54
CA ARG A 118 34.22 5.69 19.09
C ARG A 118 34.20 5.59 20.62
N ARG A 119 33.56 6.52 21.32
CA ARG A 119 33.46 6.50 22.80
C ARG A 119 32.57 5.38 23.34
N LEU A 120 31.54 5.01 22.58
CA LEU A 120 30.63 3.92 22.94
C LEU A 120 31.26 2.53 22.69
N VAL A 121 32.41 2.42 22.02
CA VAL A 121 33.07 1.12 21.78
C VAL A 121 33.33 0.41 23.10
N GLY A 122 32.89 -0.85 23.18
CA GLY A 122 33.00 -1.69 24.36
C GLY A 122 31.78 -1.66 25.28
N GLN A 123 30.88 -0.69 25.13
CA GLN A 123 29.62 -0.65 25.89
C GLN A 123 28.62 -1.68 25.36
N GLU A 124 27.66 -2.06 26.21
CA GLU A 124 26.62 -3.03 25.89
C GLU A 124 25.26 -2.52 26.36
N TRP A 125 24.23 -2.72 25.54
CA TRP A 125 22.85 -2.44 25.91
C TRP A 125 21.87 -3.43 25.27
N ASP A 126 20.67 -3.49 25.84
CA ASP A 126 19.60 -4.35 25.35
C ASP A 126 18.98 -3.76 24.06
N VAL A 127 18.82 -4.61 23.06
CA VAL A 127 18.18 -4.34 21.77
C VAL A 127 17.24 -5.51 21.47
N VAL A 128 15.93 -5.26 21.53
CA VAL A 128 14.85 -6.23 21.32
C VAL A 128 15.07 -7.51 22.13
N GLY A 129 15.45 -7.36 23.40
CA GLY A 129 15.67 -8.46 24.33
C GLY A 129 17.06 -9.13 24.24
N HIS A 130 17.97 -8.64 23.41
CA HIS A 130 19.34 -9.16 23.31
C HIS A 130 20.37 -8.10 23.69
N LYS A 131 21.36 -8.47 24.51
CA LYS A 131 22.52 -7.61 24.77
C LYS A 131 23.41 -7.53 23.53
N ILE A 132 23.55 -6.32 22.99
CA ILE A 132 24.45 -6.04 21.87
C ILE A 132 25.61 -5.21 22.38
N LYS A 133 26.83 -5.68 22.11
CA LYS A 133 28.06 -4.92 22.31
C LYS A 133 28.29 -3.97 21.14
N TRP A 134 28.54 -2.71 21.45
CA TRP A 134 28.93 -1.71 20.48
C TRP A 134 30.42 -1.82 20.14
N ASP A 135 30.72 -2.07 18.87
CA ASP A 135 32.09 -2.22 18.36
C ASP A 135 32.22 -1.59 16.96
N MET A 136 31.57 -0.43 16.76
CA MET A 136 31.46 0.20 15.46
C MET A 136 31.92 1.65 15.51
N VAL A 137 32.77 2.03 14.56
CA VAL A 137 33.15 3.41 14.26
C VAL A 137 32.93 3.64 12.76
N PRO A 138 32.23 4.71 12.36
CA PRO A 138 31.96 4.98 10.96
C PRO A 138 33.21 4.98 10.07
N TYR A 139 33.22 4.17 9.03
CA TYR A 139 34.21 4.17 7.94
C TYR A 139 34.02 5.39 7.02
N ASP A 140 35.05 5.73 6.25
CA ASP A 140 34.97 6.83 5.28
C ASP A 140 33.88 6.62 4.23
N VAL A 141 33.69 5.38 3.76
CA VAL A 141 32.60 5.03 2.84
C VAL A 141 31.22 5.20 3.47
N GLN A 142 31.10 5.03 4.79
CA GLN A 142 29.85 5.24 5.52
C GLN A 142 29.58 6.74 5.70
N LEU A 143 30.62 7.55 5.91
CA LEU A 143 30.50 9.01 5.91
C LEU A 143 30.05 9.52 4.54
N MET A 144 30.61 9.01 3.44
CA MET A 144 30.16 9.31 2.07
C MET A 144 28.68 9.00 1.89
N GLY A 145 28.24 7.79 2.30
CA GLY A 145 26.83 7.42 2.26
C GLY A 145 25.94 8.37 3.05
N GLY A 146 26.36 8.78 4.25
CA GLY A 146 25.61 9.72 5.08
C GLY A 146 25.49 11.11 4.44
N ILE A 147 26.54 11.60 3.78
CA ILE A 147 26.51 12.87 3.03
C ILE A 147 25.50 12.77 1.88
N VAL A 148 25.52 11.68 1.11
CA VAL A 148 24.58 11.45 0.01
C VAL A 148 23.14 11.42 0.51
N LEU A 149 22.88 10.78 1.66
CA LEU A 149 21.56 10.81 2.28
C LEU A 149 21.14 12.23 2.68
N HIS A 150 22.04 13.03 3.26
CA HIS A 150 21.74 14.42 3.60
C HIS A 150 21.36 15.26 2.38
N GLN A 151 22.02 15.04 1.24
CA GLN A 151 21.75 15.70 -0.05
C GLN A 151 20.41 15.31 -0.70
N GLY A 152 19.61 14.45 -0.09
CA GLY A 152 18.33 14.02 -0.69
C GLY A 152 18.50 13.05 -1.86
N LYS A 153 19.51 12.18 -1.81
CA LYS A 153 19.85 11.20 -2.86
C LYS A 153 19.77 9.77 -2.33
N ILE A 154 19.94 8.80 -3.23
CA ILE A 154 20.06 7.39 -2.89
C ILE A 154 21.52 6.99 -2.76
N ALA A 155 21.91 6.50 -1.59
CA ALA A 155 23.20 5.89 -1.34
C ALA A 155 23.13 4.38 -1.65
N GLU A 156 23.69 3.96 -2.79
CA GLU A 156 23.88 2.52 -3.06
C GLU A 156 25.12 2.01 -2.34
N MET A 157 24.91 1.20 -1.31
CA MET A 157 25.94 0.58 -0.49
C MET A 157 25.70 -0.92 -0.39
N ALA A 158 26.70 -1.72 -0.78
CA ALA A 158 26.61 -3.17 -0.77
C ALA A 158 26.16 -3.71 0.60
N THR A 159 25.46 -4.85 0.60
CA THR A 159 24.98 -5.44 1.86
C THR A 159 26.15 -5.82 2.75
N GLY A 160 26.09 -5.44 4.04
CA GLY A 160 27.20 -5.63 4.98
C GLY A 160 28.11 -4.41 5.16
N GLU A 161 27.94 -3.34 4.38
CA GLU A 161 28.67 -2.07 4.59
C GLU A 161 28.14 -1.25 5.78
N GLY A 162 27.15 -1.73 6.53
CA GLY A 162 26.62 -1.08 7.74
C GLY A 162 25.61 0.05 7.49
N LYS A 163 24.67 -0.15 6.57
CA LYS A 163 23.62 0.83 6.19
C LYS A 163 22.88 1.45 7.40
N THR A 164 22.53 0.64 8.40
CA THR A 164 21.86 1.15 9.62
C THR A 164 22.68 2.23 10.33
N LEU A 165 24.01 2.09 10.39
CA LEU A 165 24.90 3.11 10.98
C LEU A 165 25.04 4.35 10.09
N VAL A 166 24.97 4.18 8.76
CA VAL A 166 25.09 5.27 7.78
C VAL A 166 23.99 6.32 7.96
N ALA A 167 22.77 5.90 8.30
CA ALA A 167 21.65 6.80 8.52
C ALA A 167 21.80 7.68 9.77
N VAL A 168 22.64 7.30 10.74
CA VAL A 168 22.72 7.99 12.04
C VAL A 168 23.18 9.44 11.90
N ALA A 169 24.28 9.69 11.17
CA ALA A 169 24.82 11.02 11.01
C ALA A 169 23.88 12.02 10.29
N PRO A 170 23.28 11.69 9.12
CA PRO A 170 22.32 12.57 8.47
C PRO A 170 21.03 12.73 9.28
N MET A 171 20.57 11.71 10.01
CA MET A 171 19.41 11.85 10.90
C MET A 171 19.71 12.81 12.05
N TYR A 172 20.86 12.68 12.70
CA TYR A 172 21.32 13.60 13.76
C TYR A 172 21.33 15.03 13.24
N LEU A 173 22.01 15.27 12.12
CA LEU A 173 22.12 16.61 11.50
C LEU A 173 20.75 17.21 11.20
N ASN A 174 19.89 16.52 10.45
CA ASN A 174 18.61 17.05 10.02
C ASN A 174 17.60 17.22 11.18
N ALA A 175 17.72 16.41 12.23
CA ALA A 175 16.88 16.53 13.42
C ALA A 175 17.23 17.76 14.28
N LEU A 176 18.40 18.40 14.08
CA LEU A 176 18.76 19.66 14.76
C LEU A 176 17.80 20.81 14.43
N ALA A 177 17.14 20.78 13.26
CA ALA A 177 16.13 21.76 12.87
C ALA A 177 14.82 21.66 13.69
N GLY A 178 14.62 20.59 14.47
CA GLY A 178 13.44 20.41 15.31
C GLY A 178 12.12 20.17 14.56
N ARG A 179 12.19 19.87 13.25
CA ARG A 179 11.02 19.59 12.39
C ARG A 179 10.67 18.09 12.29
N GLY A 180 11.48 17.22 12.90
CA GLY A 180 11.31 15.77 12.89
C GLY A 180 11.95 15.08 11.68
N VAL A 181 12.48 13.86 11.89
CA VAL A 181 13.05 13.01 10.85
C VAL A 181 12.43 11.62 10.90
N HIS A 182 11.97 11.10 9.75
CA HIS A 182 11.41 9.76 9.67
C HIS A 182 12.42 8.78 9.04
N LEU A 183 12.71 7.67 9.73
CA LEU A 183 13.41 6.53 9.14
C LEU A 183 12.40 5.42 8.83
N VAL A 184 12.27 5.10 7.55
CA VAL A 184 11.37 4.06 7.07
C VAL A 184 12.14 2.75 6.89
N THR A 185 11.61 1.68 7.48
CA THR A 185 12.13 0.32 7.35
C THR A 185 11.07 -0.62 6.75
N VAL A 186 11.48 -1.82 6.37
CA VAL A 186 10.62 -2.81 5.70
C VAL A 186 9.63 -3.50 6.67
N ASN A 187 9.91 -3.52 7.98
CA ASN A 187 9.01 -4.15 8.96
C ASN A 187 9.23 -3.60 10.38
N ASP A 188 8.22 -3.80 11.23
CA ASP A 188 8.19 -3.33 12.62
C ASP A 188 9.35 -3.85 13.48
N TYR A 189 9.84 -5.07 13.24
CA TYR A 189 10.97 -5.62 13.99
C TYR A 189 12.25 -4.83 13.70
N LEU A 190 12.53 -4.51 12.44
CA LEU A 190 13.67 -3.68 12.05
C LEU A 190 13.53 -2.25 12.59
N ALA A 191 12.33 -1.66 12.51
CA ALA A 191 12.06 -0.35 13.10
C ALA A 191 12.40 -0.32 14.60
N ARG A 192 11.88 -1.28 15.38
CA ARG A 192 12.17 -1.38 16.83
C ARG A 192 13.66 -1.60 17.09
N ARG A 193 14.25 -2.61 16.44
CA ARG A 193 15.67 -2.96 16.59
C ARG A 193 16.57 -1.77 16.34
N ASP A 194 16.37 -1.07 15.22
CA ASP A 194 17.25 0.02 14.82
C ASP A 194 17.03 1.26 15.70
N SER A 195 15.78 1.50 16.12
CA SER A 195 15.47 2.59 17.07
C SER A 195 16.12 2.38 18.44
N GLU A 196 16.15 1.15 18.96
CA GLU A 196 16.79 0.82 20.24
C GLU A 196 18.33 0.76 20.11
N TRP A 197 18.81 0.22 19.00
CA TRP A 197 20.24 0.03 18.77
C TRP A 197 20.96 1.35 18.50
N MET A 198 20.51 2.13 17.51
CA MET A 198 21.10 3.43 17.18
C MET A 198 20.62 4.53 18.13
N GLY A 199 19.47 4.33 18.79
CA GLY A 199 18.86 5.25 19.74
C GLY A 199 19.80 5.79 20.81
N LYS A 200 20.75 4.95 21.28
CA LYS A 200 21.73 5.35 22.30
C LYS A 200 22.66 6.47 21.84
N ILE A 201 22.97 6.57 20.55
CA ILE A 201 23.78 7.67 20.01
C ILE A 201 23.00 8.99 20.09
N PHE A 202 21.72 8.97 19.70
CA PHE A 202 20.86 10.15 19.76
C PHE A 202 20.57 10.58 21.20
N GLN A 203 20.28 9.62 22.08
CA GLN A 203 20.06 9.85 23.51
C GLN A 203 21.30 10.41 24.20
N PHE A 204 22.51 9.96 23.82
CA PHE A 204 23.76 10.55 24.30
C PHE A 204 23.76 12.05 24.04
N HIS A 205 23.31 12.49 22.86
CA HIS A 205 23.21 13.91 22.47
C HIS A 205 21.94 14.63 22.93
N GLY A 206 21.14 14.02 23.81
CA GLY A 206 19.90 14.61 24.31
C GLY A 206 18.77 14.71 23.28
N MET A 207 18.84 13.93 22.20
CA MET A 207 17.76 13.82 21.21
C MET A 207 16.79 12.70 21.58
N THR A 208 15.52 12.92 21.24
CA THR A 208 14.43 11.96 21.47
C THR A 208 14.23 11.06 20.26
N VAL A 209 13.93 9.77 20.51
CA VAL A 209 13.76 8.75 19.47
C VAL A 209 12.45 8.02 19.72
N GLY A 210 11.56 8.04 18.73
CA GLY A 210 10.29 7.33 18.74
C GLY A 210 10.28 6.16 17.74
N CYS A 211 9.37 5.21 17.97
CA CYS A 211 9.14 4.07 17.07
C CYS A 211 7.64 3.81 16.92
N ILE A 212 7.15 3.89 15.67
CA ILE A 212 5.77 3.57 15.29
C ILE A 212 5.69 2.10 14.88
N VAL A 213 4.77 1.38 15.50
CA VAL A 213 4.51 -0.04 15.26
C VAL A 213 3.00 -0.30 15.23
N GLN A 214 2.61 -1.44 14.66
CA GLN A 214 1.22 -1.86 14.57
C GLN A 214 0.51 -1.88 15.94
N ASN A 215 -0.79 -1.58 15.92
CA ASN A 215 -1.69 -1.62 17.09
C ASN A 215 -1.35 -0.66 18.25
N GLN A 216 -0.47 0.33 18.05
CA GLN A 216 -0.29 1.42 19.02
C GLN A 216 -1.52 2.33 19.11
N ASN A 217 -1.84 2.74 20.33
CA ASN A 217 -2.86 3.75 20.60
C ASN A 217 -2.49 5.10 19.94
N PRO A 218 -3.44 5.82 19.30
CA PRO A 218 -3.17 7.13 18.70
C PRO A 218 -2.46 8.13 19.61
N PHE A 219 -2.75 8.15 20.91
CA PHE A 219 -2.06 9.02 21.86
C PHE A 219 -0.56 8.71 21.94
N VAL A 220 -0.21 7.43 22.03
CA VAL A 220 1.18 6.98 22.02
C VAL A 220 1.84 7.32 20.68
N ARG A 221 1.15 7.10 19.55
CA ARG A 221 1.67 7.48 18.23
C ARG A 221 2.05 8.96 18.16
N ARG A 222 1.20 9.85 18.69
CA ARG A 222 1.50 11.29 18.76
C ARG A 222 2.78 11.57 19.56
N GLU A 223 2.95 10.94 20.72
CA GLU A 223 4.19 11.07 21.50
C GLU A 223 5.42 10.60 20.72
N GLN A 224 5.30 9.48 20.00
CA GLN A 224 6.38 8.96 19.16
C GLN A 224 6.68 9.89 17.98
N TYR A 225 5.68 10.45 17.30
CA TYR A 225 5.87 11.42 16.21
C TYR A 225 6.49 12.74 16.69
N ASN A 226 6.25 13.13 17.95
CA ASN A 226 6.82 14.33 18.55
C ASN A 226 8.31 14.19 18.90
N CYS A 227 8.88 12.99 18.85
CA CYS A 227 10.32 12.80 18.99
C CYS A 227 11.09 13.40 17.82
N ASP A 228 12.31 13.90 18.07
CA ASP A 228 13.21 14.47 17.05
C ASP A 228 13.40 13.52 15.86
N ILE A 229 13.42 12.21 16.15
CA ILE A 229 13.58 11.13 15.20
C ILE A 229 12.49 10.07 15.43
N THR A 230 11.87 9.59 14.35
CA THR A 230 10.82 8.57 14.39
C THR A 230 11.12 7.43 13.44
N TYR A 231 11.21 6.21 13.96
CA TYR A 231 11.33 4.98 13.18
C TYR A 231 9.94 4.41 12.89
N GLY A 232 9.77 3.75 11.75
CA GLY A 232 8.53 3.06 11.42
C GLY A 232 8.59 2.33 10.09
N THR A 233 7.45 1.86 9.62
CA THR A 233 7.31 1.26 8.28
C THR A 233 6.52 2.20 7.36
N ASN A 234 6.69 2.04 6.05
CA ASN A 234 5.95 2.78 5.04
C ASN A 234 4.43 2.63 5.22
N ASN A 235 3.97 1.44 5.58
CA ASN A 235 2.57 1.16 5.88
C ASN A 235 2.08 1.99 7.07
N GLU A 236 2.80 1.96 8.20
CA GLU A 236 2.38 2.71 9.40
C GLU A 236 2.35 4.22 9.14
N PHE A 237 3.40 4.78 8.53
CA PHE A 237 3.47 6.19 8.18
C PHE A 237 2.36 6.61 7.20
N GLY A 238 2.14 5.84 6.14
CA GLY A 238 1.12 6.15 5.14
C GLY A 238 -0.31 5.99 5.67
N PHE A 239 -0.57 4.97 6.50
CA PHE A 239 -1.88 4.80 7.11
C PHE A 239 -2.18 5.84 8.20
N ASP A 240 -1.17 6.28 8.98
CA ASP A 240 -1.36 7.39 9.91
C ASP A 240 -1.66 8.69 9.16
N TYR A 241 -1.03 8.93 8.00
CA TYR A 241 -1.40 10.04 7.13
C TYR A 241 -2.86 9.94 6.65
N LEU A 242 -3.30 8.78 6.17
CA LEU A 242 -4.69 8.60 5.74
C LEU A 242 -5.67 8.79 6.91
N ARG A 243 -5.36 8.27 8.10
CA ARG A 243 -6.16 8.45 9.32
C ARG A 243 -6.24 9.91 9.74
N ASP A 244 -5.12 10.63 9.72
CA ASP A 244 -5.06 12.06 10.08
C ASP A 244 -5.92 12.93 9.16
N ASN A 245 -6.12 12.53 7.90
CA ASN A 245 -7.02 13.25 6.98
C ASN A 245 -8.50 12.83 7.10
N MET A 246 -8.84 11.92 8.03
CA MET A 246 -10.21 11.50 8.33
C MET A 246 -10.66 11.85 9.76
N VAL A 247 -9.78 12.45 10.58
CA VAL A 247 -10.12 12.77 11.98
C VAL A 247 -11.18 13.87 12.08
N HIS A 248 -11.93 13.89 13.19
CA HIS A 248 -12.98 14.88 13.40
C HIS A 248 -12.50 16.07 14.24
N THR A 249 -11.45 15.88 15.04
CA THR A 249 -10.84 16.96 15.83
C THR A 249 -9.34 17.02 15.63
N ALA A 250 -8.77 18.21 15.81
CA ALA A 250 -7.32 18.43 15.64
C ALA A 250 -6.50 17.59 16.63
N GLU A 251 -7.03 17.38 17.84
CA GLU A 251 -6.40 16.61 18.92
C GLU A 251 -6.47 15.10 18.68
N GLU A 252 -6.96 14.63 17.53
CA GLU A 252 -6.90 13.24 17.11
C GLU A 252 -5.73 12.99 16.14
N MET A 253 -5.19 14.03 15.50
CA MET A 253 -4.06 13.92 14.56
C MET A 253 -2.80 13.41 15.28
N VAL A 254 -2.06 12.49 14.66
CA VAL A 254 -0.86 11.90 15.27
C VAL A 254 0.43 12.41 14.64
N GLN A 255 0.42 12.78 13.36
CA GLN A 255 1.60 13.28 12.64
C GLN A 255 1.75 14.81 12.80
N ARG A 256 2.98 15.30 12.56
CA ARG A 256 3.34 16.73 12.69
C ARG A 256 3.98 17.34 11.43
N GLY A 257 3.80 16.71 10.27
CA GLY A 257 4.33 17.14 8.97
C GLY A 257 5.29 16.14 8.32
N HIS A 258 5.75 16.46 7.09
CA HIS A 258 6.61 15.61 6.26
C HIS A 258 7.89 16.39 5.87
N TYR A 259 8.86 16.46 6.79
CA TYR A 259 10.06 17.27 6.57
C TYR A 259 11.17 16.49 5.86
N TYR A 260 11.74 15.49 6.55
CA TYR A 260 12.80 14.64 6.00
C TYR A 260 12.52 13.16 6.24
N ALA A 261 12.58 12.36 5.18
CA ALA A 261 12.51 10.90 5.26
C ALA A 261 13.75 10.25 4.66
N ILE A 262 14.28 9.25 5.37
CA ILE A 262 15.25 8.29 4.84
C ILE A 262 14.54 6.94 4.72
N VAL A 263 14.57 6.36 3.52
CA VAL A 263 13.99 5.04 3.25
C VAL A 263 15.10 3.99 3.21
N ASP A 264 15.17 3.11 4.21
CA ASP A 264 16.03 1.93 4.14
C ASP A 264 15.43 0.92 3.17
N GLU A 265 16.31 0.23 2.45
CA GLU A 265 15.94 -0.73 1.40
C GLU A 265 14.98 -0.07 0.37
N VAL A 266 15.34 1.13 -0.07
CA VAL A 266 14.51 2.03 -0.90
C VAL A 266 13.97 1.37 -2.17
N ASP A 267 14.71 0.44 -2.77
CA ASP A 267 14.27 -0.30 -3.95
C ASP A 267 13.09 -1.21 -3.66
N SER A 268 12.96 -1.75 -2.46
CA SER A 268 11.75 -2.53 -2.15
C SER A 268 10.60 -1.69 -1.69
N VAL A 269 10.83 -0.60 -0.95
CA VAL A 269 9.73 0.26 -0.52
C VAL A 269 9.17 1.05 -1.70
N LEU A 270 10.03 1.67 -2.51
CA LEU A 270 9.60 2.59 -3.59
C LEU A 270 9.42 1.93 -4.96
N ILE A 271 9.87 0.68 -5.15
CA ILE A 271 9.68 -0.06 -6.41
C ILE A 271 8.82 -1.31 -6.22
N ASP A 272 9.18 -2.20 -5.28
CA ASP A 272 8.42 -3.45 -5.06
C ASP A 272 7.05 -3.21 -4.46
N GLU A 273 6.98 -2.53 -3.33
CA GLU A 273 5.74 -2.31 -2.57
C GLU A 273 4.88 -1.21 -3.19
N ALA A 274 5.49 -0.34 -3.98
CA ALA A 274 4.82 0.75 -4.69
C ALA A 274 3.90 0.28 -5.85
N ARG A 275 3.71 -1.04 -6.01
CA ARG A 275 2.74 -1.64 -6.94
C ARG A 275 1.31 -1.56 -6.42
N THR A 276 1.11 -1.52 -5.10
CA THR A 276 -0.22 -1.47 -4.50
C THR A 276 -0.38 -0.19 -3.70
N PRO A 277 -1.46 0.60 -3.91
CA PRO A 277 -1.74 1.75 -3.07
C PRO A 277 -2.11 1.33 -1.64
N LEU A 278 -1.96 2.26 -0.70
CA LEU A 278 -2.50 2.13 0.65
C LEU A 278 -3.96 2.54 0.61
N ILE A 279 -4.86 1.66 1.09
CA ILE A 279 -6.31 1.86 1.03
C ILE A 279 -6.88 1.62 2.43
N ILE A 280 -7.69 2.56 2.92
CA ILE A 280 -8.60 2.35 4.04
C ILE A 280 -9.98 2.14 3.48
N SER A 281 -10.58 0.98 3.79
CA SER A 281 -11.94 0.65 3.39
C SER A 281 -12.84 0.53 4.62
N GLY A 282 -14.11 0.90 4.46
CA GLY A 282 -15.13 0.82 5.51
C GLY A 282 -16.39 0.14 5.01
N PRO A 283 -17.18 -0.50 5.90
CA PRO A 283 -18.40 -1.18 5.50
C PRO A 283 -19.40 -0.20 4.88
N VAL A 284 -20.09 -0.65 3.84
CA VAL A 284 -21.24 0.05 3.26
C VAL A 284 -22.44 -0.11 4.21
N GLU A 285 -23.24 0.96 4.36
CA GLU A 285 -24.39 0.97 5.28
C GLU A 285 -25.50 0.01 4.84
N VAL A 286 -25.63 -0.20 3.53
CA VAL A 286 -26.63 -1.06 2.90
C VAL A 286 -25.94 -2.27 2.26
N ASN A 287 -26.48 -3.46 2.49
CA ASN A 287 -25.93 -4.73 2.01
C ASN A 287 -26.91 -5.30 0.97
N ASP A 288 -26.81 -4.84 -0.28
CA ASP A 288 -27.77 -5.19 -1.35
C ASP A 288 -27.34 -6.40 -2.21
N HIS A 289 -26.13 -6.93 -2.01
CA HIS A 289 -25.61 -8.00 -2.87
C HIS A 289 -26.28 -9.35 -2.60
N LYS A 290 -26.80 -9.96 -3.67
CA LYS A 290 -27.55 -11.22 -3.66
C LYS A 290 -26.65 -12.45 -3.86
N PHE A 291 -25.44 -12.46 -3.29
CA PHE A 291 -24.47 -13.56 -3.47
C PHE A 291 -25.03 -14.94 -3.06
N ASN A 292 -25.72 -15.01 -1.93
CA ASN A 292 -26.32 -16.25 -1.44
C ASN A 292 -27.45 -16.77 -2.34
N GLU A 293 -28.21 -15.87 -2.99
CA GLU A 293 -29.27 -16.21 -3.95
C GLU A 293 -28.67 -16.74 -5.26
N MET A 294 -27.61 -16.08 -5.76
CA MET A 294 -27.04 -16.37 -7.07
C MET A 294 -26.02 -17.52 -7.07
N LYS A 295 -25.33 -17.77 -5.95
CA LYS A 295 -24.29 -18.82 -5.83
C LYS A 295 -24.73 -20.17 -6.42
N PRO A 296 -25.87 -20.78 -6.04
CA PRO A 296 -26.23 -22.12 -6.52
C PRO A 296 -26.51 -22.18 -8.03
N ARG A 297 -26.83 -21.04 -8.66
CA ARG A 297 -27.06 -20.96 -10.11
C ARG A 297 -25.74 -20.84 -10.85
N VAL A 298 -24.85 -19.96 -10.39
CA VAL A 298 -23.53 -19.78 -10.96
C VAL A 298 -22.68 -21.05 -10.83
N GLU A 299 -22.73 -21.72 -9.68
CA GLU A 299 -22.01 -22.98 -9.47
C GLU A 299 -22.45 -24.07 -10.46
N ARG A 300 -23.77 -24.19 -10.72
CA ARG A 300 -24.29 -25.11 -11.75
C ARG A 300 -23.82 -24.73 -13.16
N LEU A 301 -23.80 -23.44 -13.48
CA LEU A 301 -23.30 -22.93 -14.77
C LEU A 301 -21.81 -23.29 -14.97
N VAL A 302 -20.97 -23.03 -13.97
CA VAL A 302 -19.52 -23.34 -13.98
C VAL A 302 -19.28 -24.84 -14.15
N ASN A 303 -20.00 -25.68 -13.40
CA ASN A 303 -19.86 -27.13 -13.52
C ASN A 303 -20.27 -27.66 -14.90
N THR A 304 -21.31 -27.06 -15.49
CA THR A 304 -21.76 -27.38 -16.85
C THR A 304 -20.71 -26.97 -17.89
N GLN A 305 -20.15 -25.77 -17.76
CA GLN A 305 -19.04 -25.28 -18.58
C GLN A 305 -17.81 -26.20 -18.49
N LYS A 306 -17.35 -26.56 -17.29
CA LYS A 306 -16.19 -27.45 -17.10
C LYS A 306 -16.39 -28.82 -17.75
N SER A 307 -17.61 -29.36 -17.65
CA SER A 307 -17.97 -30.63 -18.30
C SER A 307 -17.95 -30.51 -19.83
N PHE A 308 -18.45 -29.39 -20.36
CA PHE A 308 -18.40 -29.09 -21.78
C PHE A 308 -16.96 -28.95 -22.27
N VAL A 309 -16.10 -28.20 -21.56
CA VAL A 309 -14.69 -28.02 -21.92
C VAL A 309 -13.94 -29.35 -21.90
N ALA A 310 -14.13 -30.18 -20.87
CA ALA A 310 -13.50 -31.50 -20.80
C ALA A 310 -13.85 -32.40 -22.00
N ARG A 311 -15.08 -32.29 -22.52
CA ARG A 311 -15.53 -33.02 -23.71
C ARG A 311 -14.84 -32.52 -24.98
N ILE A 312 -14.82 -31.21 -25.22
CA ILE A 312 -14.18 -30.64 -26.43
C ILE A 312 -12.66 -30.81 -26.41
N VAL A 313 -12.01 -30.85 -25.25
CA VAL A 313 -10.57 -31.15 -25.14
C VAL A 313 -10.28 -32.59 -25.58
N ALA A 314 -11.10 -33.55 -25.16
CA ALA A 314 -10.96 -34.95 -25.59
C ALA A 314 -11.23 -35.13 -27.10
N GLU A 315 -12.18 -34.36 -27.63
CA GLU A 315 -12.46 -34.33 -29.07
C GLU A 315 -11.31 -33.69 -29.87
N ALA A 316 -10.73 -32.59 -29.38
CA ALA A 316 -9.56 -31.97 -29.99
C ALA A 316 -8.36 -32.92 -30.05
N GLU A 317 -8.10 -33.68 -28.97
CA GLU A 317 -7.05 -34.71 -28.93
C GLU A 317 -7.28 -35.79 -29.99
N LYS A 318 -8.53 -36.23 -30.16
CA LYS A 318 -8.91 -37.19 -31.20
C LYS A 318 -8.70 -36.63 -32.62
N LEU A 319 -9.11 -35.38 -32.86
CA LEU A 319 -8.95 -34.72 -34.16
C LEU A 319 -7.49 -34.46 -34.52
N LEU A 320 -6.64 -34.16 -33.53
CA LEU A 320 -5.19 -34.08 -33.71
C LEU A 320 -4.61 -35.43 -34.13
N ALA A 321 -5.05 -36.53 -33.51
CA ALA A 321 -4.62 -37.88 -33.90
C ALA A 321 -5.11 -38.27 -35.31
N GLU A 322 -6.24 -37.72 -35.77
CA GLU A 322 -6.77 -37.90 -37.12
C GLU A 322 -6.17 -36.94 -38.16
N GLY A 323 -5.26 -36.02 -37.76
CA GLY A 323 -4.63 -35.04 -38.65
C GLY A 323 -5.52 -33.87 -39.07
N LYS A 324 -6.65 -33.65 -38.38
CA LYS A 324 -7.61 -32.55 -38.68
C LYS A 324 -7.27 -31.29 -37.90
N GLU A 325 -6.16 -30.65 -38.25
CA GLU A 325 -5.59 -29.53 -37.48
C GLU A 325 -6.53 -28.32 -37.38
N LYS A 326 -7.25 -27.96 -38.45
CA LYS A 326 -8.12 -26.76 -38.43
C LYS A 326 -9.27 -26.89 -37.42
N GLU A 327 -9.93 -28.04 -37.38
CA GLU A 327 -11.04 -28.32 -36.48
C GLU A 327 -10.55 -28.46 -35.03
N ALA A 328 -9.40 -29.12 -34.84
CA ALA A 328 -8.74 -29.20 -33.54
C ALA A 328 -8.35 -27.82 -33.01
N GLY A 329 -7.82 -26.93 -33.86
CA GLY A 329 -7.44 -25.56 -33.48
C GLY A 329 -8.61 -24.75 -32.91
N ILE A 330 -9.79 -24.85 -33.54
CA ILE A 330 -11.03 -24.20 -33.06
C ILE A 330 -11.43 -24.74 -31.67
N LEU A 331 -11.43 -26.06 -31.49
CA LEU A 331 -11.78 -26.66 -30.19
C LEU A 331 -10.75 -26.32 -29.10
N LEU A 332 -9.47 -26.26 -29.43
CA LEU A 332 -8.40 -25.86 -28.49
C LEU A 332 -8.54 -24.39 -28.09
N LEU A 333 -8.85 -23.49 -29.02
CA LEU A 333 -9.10 -22.09 -28.73
C LEU A 333 -10.35 -21.93 -27.84
N ARG A 334 -11.44 -22.63 -28.19
CA ARG A 334 -12.68 -22.64 -27.39
C ARG A 334 -12.46 -23.21 -25.99
N ALA A 335 -11.68 -24.29 -25.86
CA ALA A 335 -11.32 -24.86 -24.57
C ALA A 335 -10.46 -23.89 -23.75
N HIS A 336 -9.51 -23.21 -24.38
CA HIS A 336 -8.66 -22.21 -23.72
C HIS A 336 -9.47 -21.03 -23.19
N ARG A 337 -10.44 -20.52 -23.97
CA ARG A 337 -11.33 -19.44 -23.53
C ARG A 337 -12.40 -19.91 -22.54
N GLY A 338 -12.74 -21.20 -22.51
CA GLY A 338 -13.80 -21.74 -21.66
C GLY A 338 -13.35 -22.20 -20.26
N ASP A 339 -12.16 -22.80 -20.15
CA ASP A 339 -11.54 -23.27 -18.90
C ASP A 339 -10.01 -23.40 -19.13
N PRO A 340 -9.25 -22.29 -19.10
CA PRO A 340 -7.83 -22.27 -19.43
C PRO A 340 -6.97 -23.09 -18.46
N LYS A 341 -7.40 -23.18 -17.19
CA LYS A 341 -6.75 -23.95 -16.12
C LYS A 341 -7.03 -25.47 -16.19
N ASN A 342 -7.71 -25.95 -17.25
CA ASN A 342 -8.01 -27.37 -17.40
C ASN A 342 -6.73 -28.23 -17.49
N LYS A 343 -6.58 -29.20 -16.57
CA LYS A 343 -5.37 -30.04 -16.47
C LYS A 343 -5.06 -30.84 -17.75
N LYS A 344 -6.09 -31.29 -18.48
CA LYS A 344 -5.87 -32.03 -19.74
C LYS A 344 -5.41 -31.09 -20.86
N LEU A 345 -6.01 -29.91 -20.95
CA LEU A 345 -5.60 -28.88 -21.91
C LEU A 345 -4.16 -28.42 -21.66
N ALA A 346 -3.81 -28.16 -20.39
CA ALA A 346 -2.45 -27.79 -20.00
C ALA A 346 -1.41 -28.86 -20.39
N LYS A 347 -1.77 -30.14 -20.23
CA LYS A 347 -0.91 -31.27 -20.64
C LYS A 347 -0.71 -31.29 -22.17
N LEU A 348 -1.77 -31.12 -22.95
CA LEU A 348 -1.69 -31.04 -24.41
C LEU A 348 -0.82 -29.86 -24.88
N PHE A 349 -0.92 -28.72 -24.20
CA PHE A 349 -0.11 -27.55 -24.53
C PHE A 349 1.37 -27.69 -24.16
N ALA A 350 1.73 -28.59 -23.24
CA ALA A 350 3.13 -28.87 -22.92
C ALA A 350 3.89 -29.55 -24.08
N GLU A 351 3.18 -30.18 -25.03
CA GLU A 351 3.75 -30.80 -26.22
C GLU A 351 4.13 -29.77 -27.32
N GLY A 352 3.81 -28.49 -27.13
CA GLY A 352 4.18 -27.37 -28.00
C GLY A 352 3.33 -27.23 -29.28
N THR A 353 3.17 -28.31 -30.05
CA THR A 353 2.44 -28.29 -31.34
C THR A 353 0.97 -27.87 -31.18
N PRO A 354 0.18 -28.43 -30.24
CA PRO A 354 -1.22 -28.03 -30.05
C PRO A 354 -1.37 -26.57 -29.61
N LYS A 355 -0.43 -26.06 -28.79
CA LYS A 355 -0.43 -24.66 -28.34
C LYS A 355 -0.18 -23.70 -29.50
N LYS A 356 0.77 -24.03 -30.39
CA LYS A 356 1.05 -23.23 -31.58
C LYS A 356 -0.14 -23.18 -32.52
N LEU A 357 -0.82 -24.30 -32.72
CA LEU A 357 -2.04 -24.40 -33.53
C LEU A 357 -3.17 -23.54 -32.96
N MET A 358 -3.35 -23.58 -31.64
CA MET A 358 -4.31 -22.70 -30.94
C MET A 358 -3.98 -21.22 -31.16
N LEU A 359 -2.72 -20.79 -30.98
CA LEU A 359 -2.31 -19.40 -31.20
C LEU A 359 -2.47 -18.95 -32.66
N GLN A 360 -2.23 -19.84 -33.62
CA GLN A 360 -2.48 -19.55 -35.04
C GLN A 360 -3.97 -19.37 -35.31
N THR A 361 -4.80 -20.22 -34.72
CA THR A 361 -6.26 -20.11 -34.80
C THR A 361 -6.72 -18.81 -34.15
N GLU A 362 -6.23 -18.47 -32.95
CA GLU A 362 -6.51 -17.21 -32.27
C GLU A 362 -6.19 -16.01 -33.16
N ALA A 363 -5.01 -15.98 -33.79
CA ALA A 363 -4.61 -14.92 -34.70
C ALA A 363 -5.55 -14.79 -35.92
N GLU A 364 -6.04 -15.92 -36.48
CA GLU A 364 -7.02 -15.91 -37.57
C GLU A 364 -8.34 -15.26 -37.15
N TYR A 365 -8.84 -15.59 -35.96
CA TYR A 365 -10.11 -15.06 -35.43
C TYR A 365 -9.99 -13.62 -34.89
N MET A 366 -8.77 -13.16 -34.59
CA MET A 366 -8.47 -11.77 -34.22
C MET A 366 -8.19 -10.84 -35.41
N ALA A 367 -7.82 -11.38 -36.59
CA ALA A 367 -7.32 -10.62 -37.74
C ALA A 367 -8.28 -9.52 -38.24
N GLU A 368 -9.58 -9.68 -38.04
CA GLU A 368 -10.63 -8.71 -38.45
C GLU A 368 -11.26 -8.00 -37.23
N GLN A 369 -10.44 -7.51 -36.30
CA GLN A 369 -10.91 -6.80 -35.08
C GLN A 369 -11.90 -7.64 -34.26
N ASN A 370 -11.63 -8.94 -34.07
CA ASN A 370 -12.47 -9.86 -33.29
C ASN A 370 -13.90 -10.05 -33.82
N LYS A 371 -14.25 -9.59 -35.04
CA LYS A 371 -15.61 -9.75 -35.60
C LYS A 371 -16.10 -11.20 -35.59
N ARG A 372 -15.19 -12.15 -35.76
CA ARG A 372 -15.47 -13.59 -35.83
C ARG A 372 -15.36 -14.30 -34.48
N MET A 373 -15.00 -13.60 -33.40
CA MET A 373 -14.78 -14.23 -32.10
C MET A 373 -16.07 -14.82 -31.50
N HIS A 374 -17.24 -14.25 -31.84
CA HIS A 374 -18.53 -14.80 -31.47
C HIS A 374 -18.72 -16.26 -31.95
N GLU A 375 -18.14 -16.66 -33.09
CA GLU A 375 -18.16 -18.06 -33.58
C GLU A 375 -17.50 -19.05 -32.59
N ILE A 376 -16.55 -18.56 -31.77
CA ILE A 376 -15.88 -19.34 -30.74
C ILE A 376 -16.67 -19.28 -29.43
N ASP A 377 -17.04 -18.06 -29.03
CA ASP A 377 -17.56 -17.77 -27.70
C ASP A 377 -19.03 -18.16 -27.53
N ASP A 378 -19.89 -18.02 -28.54
CA ASP A 378 -21.34 -18.27 -28.43
C ASP A 378 -21.68 -19.73 -28.06
N GLU A 379 -20.77 -20.66 -28.33
CA GLU A 379 -20.90 -22.07 -27.93
C GLU A 379 -20.65 -22.29 -26.44
N LEU A 380 -19.90 -21.40 -25.79
CA LEU A 380 -19.61 -21.42 -24.36
C LEU A 380 -20.77 -20.79 -23.58
N TYR A 381 -20.87 -21.11 -22.29
CA TYR A 381 -21.78 -20.43 -21.37
C TYR A 381 -21.23 -19.07 -20.92
N TYR A 382 -19.91 -18.95 -20.86
CA TYR A 382 -19.18 -17.71 -20.62
C TYR A 382 -17.76 -17.87 -21.18
N SER A 383 -17.11 -16.76 -21.53
CA SER A 383 -15.72 -16.72 -22.00
C SER A 383 -14.82 -16.08 -20.95
N ILE A 384 -13.58 -16.56 -20.87
CA ILE A 384 -12.54 -16.10 -19.95
C ILE A 384 -11.38 -15.54 -20.78
N ASP A 385 -10.95 -14.33 -20.43
CA ASP A 385 -9.67 -13.79 -20.89
C ASP A 385 -8.74 -13.65 -19.67
N GLU A 386 -7.73 -14.53 -19.60
CA GLU A 386 -6.75 -14.52 -18.51
C GLU A 386 -5.87 -13.28 -18.51
N LYS A 387 -5.65 -12.62 -19.67
CA LYS A 387 -4.76 -11.45 -19.74
C LYS A 387 -5.43 -10.21 -19.15
N SER A 388 -6.72 -10.04 -19.39
CA SER A 388 -7.53 -8.94 -18.84
C SER A 388 -8.22 -9.30 -17.53
N HIS A 389 -8.15 -10.57 -17.08
CA HIS A 389 -8.93 -11.11 -15.96
C HIS A 389 -10.44 -10.82 -16.08
N SER A 390 -10.95 -10.78 -17.32
CA SER A 390 -12.35 -10.53 -17.63
C SER A 390 -13.10 -11.83 -17.89
N ILE A 391 -14.37 -11.83 -17.51
CA ILE A 391 -15.31 -12.91 -17.82
C ILE A 391 -16.57 -12.29 -18.39
N ASP A 392 -16.96 -12.77 -19.56
CA ASP A 392 -18.12 -12.31 -20.28
C ASP A 392 -19.16 -13.43 -20.38
N LEU A 393 -20.38 -13.12 -19.94
CA LEU A 393 -21.49 -14.06 -19.98
C LEU A 393 -22.10 -14.08 -21.38
N THR A 394 -22.18 -15.25 -22.00
CA THR A 394 -22.78 -15.38 -23.34
C THR A 394 -24.31 -15.40 -23.25
N GLU A 395 -24.99 -15.33 -24.40
CA GLU A 395 -26.44 -15.49 -24.46
C GLU A 395 -26.89 -16.84 -23.90
N LYS A 396 -26.18 -17.92 -24.27
CA LYS A 396 -26.37 -19.28 -23.74
C LYS A 396 -26.22 -19.33 -22.22
N GLY A 397 -25.26 -18.58 -21.66
CA GLY A 397 -25.11 -18.41 -20.21
C GLY A 397 -26.26 -17.67 -19.55
N ARG A 398 -26.72 -16.57 -20.16
CA ARG A 398 -27.87 -15.78 -19.69
C ARG A 398 -29.14 -16.63 -19.64
N GLU A 399 -29.44 -17.36 -20.72
CA GLU A 399 -30.60 -18.25 -20.78
C GLU A 399 -30.55 -19.34 -19.71
N PHE A 400 -29.37 -19.91 -19.47
CA PHE A 400 -29.18 -20.91 -18.42
C PHE A 400 -29.45 -20.33 -17.02
N LEU A 401 -28.98 -19.11 -16.74
CA LEU A 401 -29.20 -18.45 -15.44
C LEU A 401 -30.65 -17.99 -15.24
N ALA A 402 -31.33 -17.63 -16.34
CA ALA A 402 -32.73 -17.24 -16.39
C ALA A 402 -33.70 -18.43 -16.29
N SER A 403 -33.22 -19.67 -16.40
CA SER A 403 -34.07 -20.87 -16.31
C SER A 403 -34.88 -20.90 -15.00
N GLY A 404 -36.19 -20.66 -15.11
CA GLY A 404 -37.12 -20.57 -13.98
C GLY A 404 -37.39 -19.16 -13.45
N MET A 405 -36.99 -18.11 -14.18
CA MET A 405 -37.26 -16.69 -13.93
C MET A 405 -37.69 -15.98 -15.22
N ASP A 406 -38.02 -14.69 -15.11
CA ASP A 406 -38.22 -13.81 -16.26
C ASP A 406 -36.92 -13.63 -17.05
N LYS A 407 -37.01 -13.72 -18.39
CA LYS A 407 -35.85 -13.62 -19.30
C LYS A 407 -35.21 -12.23 -19.27
N ASP A 408 -36.00 -11.20 -19.04
CA ASP A 408 -35.55 -9.81 -19.05
C ASP A 408 -34.79 -9.42 -17.76
N MET A 409 -34.74 -10.31 -16.77
CA MET A 409 -34.12 -10.05 -15.47
C MET A 409 -32.59 -9.91 -15.52
N PHE A 410 -31.95 -10.41 -16.58
CA PHE A 410 -30.50 -10.29 -16.84
C PHE A 410 -30.19 -9.42 -18.07
N VAL A 411 -31.17 -8.63 -18.51
CA VAL A 411 -31.04 -7.64 -19.59
C VAL A 411 -31.17 -6.26 -18.97
N LEU A 412 -30.16 -5.41 -19.16
CA LEU A 412 -30.22 -4.02 -18.75
C LEU A 412 -31.21 -3.27 -19.67
N PRO A 413 -32.24 -2.61 -19.12
CA PRO A 413 -33.12 -1.77 -19.90
C PRO A 413 -32.37 -0.52 -20.39
N ASP A 414 -32.73 -0.02 -21.57
CA ASP A 414 -32.22 1.26 -22.08
C ASP A 414 -32.92 2.41 -21.34
N ILE A 415 -32.31 2.86 -20.23
CA ILE A 415 -32.84 3.93 -19.40
C ILE A 415 -33.07 5.20 -20.22
N ALA A 416 -32.19 5.54 -21.16
CA ALA A 416 -32.29 6.80 -21.89
C ALA A 416 -33.56 6.82 -22.76
N THR A 417 -33.83 5.72 -23.45
CA THR A 417 -35.03 5.56 -24.26
C THR A 417 -36.30 5.54 -23.41
N GLU A 418 -36.29 4.82 -22.28
CA GLU A 418 -37.45 4.74 -21.39
C GLU A 418 -37.72 6.04 -20.60
N MET A 419 -36.67 6.72 -20.14
CA MET A 419 -36.79 8.04 -19.50
C MET A 419 -37.32 9.09 -20.46
N SER A 420 -36.84 9.11 -21.71
CA SER A 420 -37.34 10.02 -22.74
C SER A 420 -38.82 9.77 -23.04
N ALA A 421 -39.25 8.49 -23.06
CA ALA A 421 -40.65 8.13 -23.21
C ALA A 421 -41.52 8.61 -22.02
N VAL A 422 -41.02 8.51 -20.78
CA VAL A 422 -41.70 9.02 -19.58
C VAL A 422 -41.78 10.56 -19.58
N GLU A 423 -40.74 11.24 -20.04
CA GLU A 423 -40.73 12.70 -20.17
C GLU A 423 -41.71 13.19 -21.24
N GLY A 424 -41.77 12.49 -22.39
CA GLY A 424 -42.64 12.81 -23.52
C GLY A 424 -44.13 12.52 -23.31
N ASP A 425 -44.50 11.77 -22.27
CA ASP A 425 -45.90 11.44 -21.98
C ASP A 425 -46.65 12.64 -21.39
N THR A 426 -47.58 13.23 -22.15
CA THR A 426 -48.37 14.40 -21.73
C THR A 426 -49.54 14.04 -20.80
N SER A 427 -49.81 12.74 -20.59
CA SER A 427 -50.91 12.28 -19.72
C SER A 427 -50.53 12.18 -18.24
N LEU A 428 -49.25 12.30 -17.90
CA LEU A 428 -48.73 12.15 -16.54
C LEU A 428 -48.42 13.50 -15.87
N THR A 429 -48.74 13.62 -14.59
CA THR A 429 -48.32 14.78 -13.77
C THR A 429 -46.81 14.72 -13.49
N PHE A 430 -46.20 15.84 -13.11
CA PHE A 430 -44.78 15.91 -12.75
C PHE A 430 -44.41 14.88 -11.66
N GLU A 431 -45.24 14.75 -10.64
CA GLU A 431 -45.05 13.80 -9.54
C GLU A 431 -45.12 12.34 -10.00
N GLN A 432 -46.02 12.02 -10.94
CA GLN A 432 -46.12 10.68 -11.54
C GLN A 432 -44.95 10.37 -12.49
N LYS A 433 -44.44 11.38 -13.22
CA LYS A 433 -43.23 11.24 -14.03
C LYS A 433 -42.02 10.95 -13.16
N GLN A 434 -41.87 11.68 -12.06
CA GLN A 434 -40.78 11.45 -11.11
C GLN A 434 -40.85 10.05 -10.49
N GLN A 435 -42.03 9.61 -10.04
CA GLN A 435 -42.21 8.25 -9.52
C GLN A 435 -41.85 7.16 -10.54
N LYS A 436 -42.27 7.30 -11.81
CA LYS A 436 -41.90 6.33 -12.87
C LYS A 436 -40.40 6.33 -13.15
N LYS A 437 -39.75 7.51 -13.14
CA LYS A 437 -38.29 7.61 -13.28
C LYS A 437 -37.56 6.93 -12.13
N ASP A 438 -38.01 7.16 -10.90
CA ASP A 438 -37.44 6.54 -9.70
C ASP A 438 -37.63 5.01 -9.72
N GLU A 439 -38.77 4.52 -10.20
CA GLU A 439 -39.05 3.09 -10.37
C GLU A 439 -38.16 2.46 -11.46
N LEU A 440 -37.96 3.14 -12.60
CA LEU A 440 -37.05 2.71 -13.66
C LEU A 440 -35.60 2.64 -13.16
N ASN A 441 -35.14 3.68 -12.46
CA ASN A 441 -33.81 3.71 -11.84
C ASN A 441 -33.63 2.57 -10.85
N LYS A 442 -34.66 2.26 -10.05
CA LYS A 442 -34.63 1.15 -9.09
C LYS A 442 -34.54 -0.21 -9.80
N ILE A 443 -35.32 -0.44 -10.85
CA ILE A 443 -35.27 -1.68 -11.64
C ILE A 443 -33.90 -1.84 -12.29
N TYR A 444 -33.35 -0.77 -12.85
CA TYR A 444 -32.03 -0.77 -13.45
C TYR A 444 -30.95 -1.10 -12.41
N ALA A 445 -30.96 -0.43 -11.25
CA ALA A 445 -30.03 -0.69 -10.17
C ALA A 445 -30.07 -2.16 -9.72
N GLU A 446 -31.27 -2.71 -9.48
CA GLU A 446 -31.43 -4.10 -9.05
C GLU A 446 -30.93 -5.12 -10.09
N ARG A 447 -31.17 -4.87 -11.39
CA ARG A 447 -30.66 -5.73 -12.47
C ARG A 447 -29.16 -5.61 -12.63
N SER A 448 -28.62 -4.39 -12.58
CA SER A 448 -27.18 -4.13 -12.64
C SER A 448 -26.43 -4.84 -11.51
N ASP A 449 -26.90 -4.70 -10.27
CA ASP A 449 -26.29 -5.35 -9.11
C ASP A 449 -26.30 -6.88 -9.22
N ARG A 450 -27.38 -7.47 -9.76
CA ARG A 450 -27.46 -8.91 -9.96
C ARG A 450 -26.49 -9.39 -11.06
N ILE A 451 -26.39 -8.66 -12.17
CA ILE A 451 -25.42 -8.96 -13.24
C ILE A 451 -24.00 -8.88 -12.68
N HIS A 452 -23.71 -7.85 -11.89
CA HIS A 452 -22.44 -7.67 -11.20
C HIS A 452 -22.12 -8.85 -10.26
N THR A 453 -23.08 -9.22 -9.41
CA THR A 453 -22.98 -10.37 -8.50
C THR A 453 -22.63 -11.65 -9.25
N VAL A 454 -23.29 -11.92 -10.37
CA VAL A 454 -23.03 -13.09 -11.23
C VAL A 454 -21.61 -13.03 -11.82
N ARG A 455 -21.20 -11.87 -12.32
CA ARG A 455 -19.85 -11.65 -12.88
C ARG A 455 -18.77 -11.94 -11.85
N GLN A 456 -18.90 -11.42 -10.62
CA GLN A 456 -17.92 -11.64 -9.55
C GLN A 456 -17.89 -13.10 -9.10
N LEU A 457 -19.05 -13.76 -8.98
CA LEU A 457 -19.09 -15.21 -8.69
C LEU A 457 -18.37 -16.01 -9.78
N LEU A 458 -18.61 -15.71 -11.06
CA LEU A 458 -17.91 -16.39 -12.16
C LEU A 458 -16.40 -16.20 -12.09
N ARG A 459 -15.93 -14.98 -11.77
CA ARG A 459 -14.51 -14.68 -11.55
C ARG A 459 -13.95 -15.49 -10.38
N ALA A 460 -14.62 -15.48 -9.23
CA ALA A 460 -14.22 -16.24 -8.06
C ALA A 460 -14.11 -17.75 -8.32
N TYR A 461 -15.01 -18.34 -9.12
CA TYR A 461 -14.98 -19.77 -9.45
C TYR A 461 -13.97 -20.15 -10.54
N SER A 462 -13.68 -19.24 -11.48
CA SER A 462 -12.92 -19.58 -12.70
C SER A 462 -11.48 -19.08 -12.67
N LEU A 463 -11.19 -17.97 -11.98
CA LEU A 463 -9.87 -17.34 -11.95
C LEU A 463 -9.14 -17.54 -10.62
N TYR A 464 -9.85 -17.60 -9.50
CA TYR A 464 -9.25 -17.67 -8.16
C TYR A 464 -9.33 -19.08 -7.58
N GLU A 465 -8.20 -19.64 -7.16
CA GLU A 465 -8.06 -20.95 -6.55
C GLU A 465 -7.62 -20.84 -5.09
N LYS A 466 -8.17 -21.75 -4.28
CA LYS A 466 -7.79 -21.88 -2.89
C LYS A 466 -6.35 -22.40 -2.80
N ASP A 467 -5.60 -21.87 -1.85
CA ASP A 467 -4.18 -22.12 -1.56
C ASP A 467 -3.20 -21.60 -2.63
N VAL A 468 -3.68 -20.82 -3.60
CA VAL A 468 -2.86 -20.12 -4.60
C VAL A 468 -3.02 -18.62 -4.44
N GLU A 469 -4.18 -18.07 -4.79
CA GLU A 469 -4.46 -16.63 -4.67
C GLU A 469 -5.00 -16.25 -3.27
N TYR A 470 -5.67 -17.18 -2.58
CA TYR A 470 -6.19 -16.97 -1.22
C TYR A 470 -6.16 -18.24 -0.38
N VAL A 471 -6.23 -18.09 0.94
CA VAL A 471 -6.41 -19.18 1.91
C VAL A 471 -7.65 -18.94 2.77
N VAL A 472 -8.22 -20.00 3.31
CA VAL A 472 -9.29 -19.92 4.32
C VAL A 472 -8.69 -20.28 5.67
N THR A 473 -8.74 -19.36 6.64
CA THR A 473 -8.20 -19.58 7.98
C THR A 473 -9.06 -20.54 8.78
N GLU A 474 -8.52 -21.08 9.88
CA GLU A 474 -9.26 -21.95 10.81
C GLU A 474 -10.51 -21.27 11.38
N ASP A 475 -10.46 -19.94 11.52
CA ASP A 475 -11.58 -19.09 11.96
C ASP A 475 -12.65 -18.88 10.88
N GLY A 476 -12.49 -19.50 9.72
CA GLY A 476 -13.42 -19.40 8.60
C GLY A 476 -13.38 -18.05 7.89
N LYS A 477 -12.21 -17.41 7.74
CA LYS A 477 -12.05 -16.15 6.98
C LYS A 477 -11.19 -16.34 5.74
N VAL A 478 -11.53 -15.63 4.67
CA VAL A 478 -10.70 -15.57 3.45
C VAL A 478 -9.56 -14.58 3.67
N GLN A 479 -8.32 -14.99 3.40
CA GLN A 479 -7.16 -14.10 3.43
C GLN A 479 -6.39 -14.21 2.12
N ILE A 480 -5.97 -13.06 1.59
CA ILE A 480 -5.24 -12.98 0.32
C ILE A 480 -3.81 -13.49 0.53
N VAL A 481 -3.34 -14.29 -0.43
CA VAL A 481 -1.93 -14.67 -0.51
C VAL A 481 -1.26 -13.78 -1.54
N ASP A 482 -0.18 -13.13 -1.14
CA ASP A 482 0.67 -12.39 -2.06
C ASP A 482 1.34 -13.36 -3.04
N GLU A 483 1.08 -13.17 -4.33
CA GLU A 483 1.53 -14.07 -5.40
C GLU A 483 3.07 -14.19 -5.46
N PHE A 484 3.80 -13.15 -5.07
CA PHE A 484 5.25 -13.11 -5.15
C PHE A 484 5.92 -13.69 -3.91
N THR A 485 5.37 -13.41 -2.74
CA THR A 485 5.99 -13.73 -1.45
C THR A 485 5.40 -14.95 -0.76
N GLY A 486 4.21 -15.41 -1.20
CA GLY A 486 3.43 -16.45 -0.53
C GLY A 486 2.95 -16.05 0.86
N ARG A 487 3.01 -14.75 1.20
CA ARG A 487 2.61 -14.23 2.51
C ARG A 487 1.12 -14.01 2.56
N ILE A 488 0.54 -14.26 3.73
CA ILE A 488 -0.84 -13.90 4.02
C ILE A 488 -0.89 -12.39 4.29
N LEU A 489 -1.64 -11.66 3.47
CA LEU A 489 -1.81 -10.22 3.59
C LEU A 489 -2.98 -9.91 4.52
N HIS A 490 -2.70 -9.87 5.82
CA HIS A 490 -3.72 -9.57 6.83
C HIS A 490 -4.36 -8.20 6.62
N GLY A 491 -5.69 -8.15 6.72
CA GLY A 491 -6.48 -6.93 6.58
C GLY A 491 -6.71 -6.47 5.14
N ARG A 492 -6.20 -7.20 4.14
CA ARG A 492 -6.46 -6.91 2.72
C ARG A 492 -7.65 -7.71 2.20
N ARG A 493 -8.46 -7.09 1.33
CA ARG A 493 -9.60 -7.68 0.64
C ARG A 493 -9.54 -7.39 -0.85
N TYR A 494 -10.19 -8.25 -1.64
CA TYR A 494 -10.40 -7.98 -3.06
C TYR A 494 -11.54 -6.96 -3.19
N SER A 495 -11.38 -5.99 -4.08
CA SER A 495 -12.37 -4.95 -4.33
C SER A 495 -13.56 -5.45 -5.15
N ASP A 496 -14.55 -4.57 -5.34
CA ASP A 496 -15.62 -4.74 -6.32
C ASP A 496 -16.49 -6.00 -6.11
N GLY A 497 -16.78 -6.35 -4.86
CA GLY A 497 -17.59 -7.54 -4.53
C GLY A 497 -16.91 -8.88 -4.75
N LEU A 498 -15.66 -8.92 -5.25
CA LEU A 498 -14.95 -10.17 -5.54
C LEU A 498 -14.59 -10.94 -4.27
N HIS A 499 -14.21 -10.25 -3.19
CA HIS A 499 -13.88 -10.92 -1.93
C HIS A 499 -15.12 -11.60 -1.34
N GLN A 500 -16.27 -10.92 -1.40
CA GLN A 500 -17.57 -11.43 -0.99
C GLN A 500 -18.00 -12.61 -1.87
N ALA A 501 -17.70 -12.56 -3.17
CA ALA A 501 -17.92 -13.69 -4.07
C ALA A 501 -17.07 -14.92 -3.70
N ILE A 502 -15.81 -14.72 -3.28
CA ILE A 502 -14.93 -15.80 -2.79
C ILE A 502 -15.40 -16.33 -1.43
N GLU A 503 -15.78 -15.46 -0.48
CA GLU A 503 -16.39 -15.85 0.79
C GLU A 503 -17.65 -16.68 0.54
N ALA A 504 -18.53 -16.22 -0.35
CA ALA A 504 -19.73 -16.94 -0.75
C ALA A 504 -19.37 -18.29 -1.39
N LYS A 505 -18.42 -18.35 -2.33
CA LYS A 505 -17.93 -19.58 -2.98
C LYS A 505 -17.50 -20.62 -1.94
N GLU A 506 -16.64 -20.22 -0.99
CA GLU A 506 -16.11 -21.10 0.05
C GLU A 506 -17.12 -21.44 1.16
N GLY A 507 -18.31 -20.83 1.16
CA GLY A 507 -19.33 -21.05 2.19
C GLY A 507 -19.00 -20.38 3.52
N VAL A 508 -18.15 -19.36 3.48
CA VAL A 508 -17.80 -18.49 4.60
C VAL A 508 -18.89 -17.42 4.77
N GLN A 509 -19.02 -16.86 5.98
CA GLN A 509 -19.90 -15.73 6.21
C GLN A 509 -19.51 -14.55 5.31
N VAL A 510 -20.39 -14.18 4.39
CA VAL A 510 -20.20 -13.05 3.48
C VAL A 510 -20.27 -11.76 4.30
N GLU A 511 -19.15 -11.06 4.39
CA GLU A 511 -19.10 -9.78 5.07
C GLU A 511 -19.68 -8.66 4.19
N ARG A 512 -20.02 -7.51 4.80
CA ARG A 512 -20.60 -6.38 4.05
C ARG A 512 -19.63 -5.87 3.01
N ASP A 513 -20.17 -5.28 1.95
CA ASP A 513 -19.33 -4.60 0.98
C ASP A 513 -18.51 -3.51 1.65
N THR A 514 -17.32 -3.25 1.12
CA THR A 514 -16.39 -2.27 1.68
C THR A 514 -16.10 -1.23 0.63
N GLN A 515 -16.38 0.03 0.92
CA GLN A 515 -16.02 1.15 0.05
C GLN A 515 -14.67 1.74 0.45
N THR A 516 -13.95 2.28 -0.52
CA THR A 516 -12.73 3.06 -0.27
C THR A 516 -13.09 4.36 0.47
N LEU A 517 -12.53 4.56 1.66
CA LEU A 517 -12.67 5.80 2.44
C LEU A 517 -11.52 6.77 2.17
N ALA A 518 -10.31 6.22 2.04
CA ALA A 518 -9.11 6.99 1.76
C ALA A 518 -8.10 6.09 1.06
N THR A 519 -7.34 6.67 0.12
CA THR A 519 -6.30 5.96 -0.63
C THR A 519 -5.14 6.88 -0.94
N ILE A 520 -3.92 6.35 -0.95
CA ILE A 520 -2.72 7.05 -1.45
C ILE A 520 -1.71 6.02 -1.97
N THR A 521 -1.07 6.31 -3.10
CA THR A 521 0.09 5.51 -3.53
C THR A 521 1.33 5.84 -2.70
N LEU A 522 2.22 4.86 -2.51
CA LEU A 522 3.50 5.11 -1.82
C LEU A 522 4.31 6.21 -2.53
N GLN A 523 4.24 6.24 -3.86
CA GLN A 523 4.83 7.28 -4.70
C GLN A 523 4.40 8.68 -4.22
N ASN A 524 3.10 8.95 -4.22
CA ASN A 524 2.59 10.28 -3.85
C ASN A 524 2.74 10.56 -2.35
N TYR A 525 2.67 9.54 -1.48
CA TYR A 525 2.96 9.70 -0.06
C TYR A 525 4.39 10.21 0.18
N PHE A 526 5.39 9.59 -0.42
CA PHE A 526 6.79 10.01 -0.22
C PHE A 526 7.12 11.34 -0.91
N ARG A 527 6.35 11.76 -1.93
CA ARG A 527 6.45 13.09 -2.54
C ARG A 527 5.98 14.22 -1.62
N LEU A 528 5.27 13.91 -0.53
CA LEU A 528 4.88 14.91 0.48
C LEU A 528 6.07 15.45 1.28
N TYR A 529 7.20 14.72 1.32
CA TYR A 529 8.36 15.13 2.10
C TYR A 529 9.13 16.25 1.41
N LYS A 530 9.50 17.30 2.15
CA LYS A 530 10.36 18.40 1.65
C LYS A 530 11.74 17.88 1.21
N LYS A 531 12.25 16.86 1.91
CA LYS A 531 13.47 16.14 1.52
C LYS A 531 13.26 14.63 1.67
N LEU A 532 13.64 13.88 0.64
CA LEU A 532 13.58 12.42 0.61
C LEU A 532 14.95 11.86 0.27
N ALA A 533 15.36 10.81 0.95
CA ALA A 533 16.60 10.09 0.67
C ALA A 533 16.38 8.58 0.84
N GLY A 534 17.32 7.77 0.34
CA GLY A 534 17.20 6.33 0.46
C GLY A 534 18.53 5.61 0.47
N MET A 535 18.56 4.40 1.02
CA MET A 535 19.74 3.54 0.98
C MET A 535 19.35 2.12 0.59
N THR A 536 20.18 1.48 -0.22
CA THR A 536 19.99 0.08 -0.62
C THR A 536 21.29 -0.50 -1.16
N GLY A 537 21.36 -1.82 -1.34
CA GLY A 537 22.48 -2.45 -2.02
C GLY A 537 22.35 -2.52 -3.54
N THR A 538 21.19 -2.17 -4.11
CA THR A 538 20.88 -2.40 -5.53
C THR A 538 19.92 -1.35 -6.10
N ALA A 539 20.38 -0.11 -6.31
CA ALA A 539 19.56 0.98 -6.87
C ALA A 539 19.91 1.36 -8.32
N GLU A 540 21.15 1.13 -8.77
CA GLU A 540 21.69 1.58 -10.05
C GLU A 540 20.83 1.10 -11.23
N THR A 541 20.25 -0.09 -11.13
CA THR A 541 19.38 -0.67 -12.17
C THR A 541 18.11 0.15 -12.39
N GLU A 542 17.58 0.77 -11.34
CA GLU A 542 16.32 1.54 -11.35
C GLU A 542 16.56 3.05 -11.21
N ALA A 543 17.79 3.53 -11.42
CA ALA A 543 18.14 4.94 -11.24
C ALA A 543 17.27 5.90 -12.06
N ALA A 544 16.87 5.49 -13.26
CA ALA A 544 15.95 6.27 -14.10
C ALA A 544 14.56 6.38 -13.46
N GLU A 545 14.01 5.28 -12.94
CA GLU A 545 12.70 5.26 -12.28
C GLU A 545 12.70 6.13 -11.00
N PHE A 546 13.75 6.01 -10.17
CA PHE A 546 13.92 6.85 -8.98
C PHE A 546 13.94 8.35 -9.31
N PHE A 547 14.63 8.74 -10.38
CA PHE A 547 14.69 10.14 -10.80
C PHE A 547 13.38 10.62 -11.44
N ASP A 548 12.77 9.82 -12.30
CA ASP A 548 11.54 10.19 -13.00
C ASP A 548 10.37 10.40 -12.04
N ILE A 549 10.21 9.50 -11.05
CA ILE A 549 9.11 9.53 -10.09
C ILE A 549 9.41 10.43 -8.88
N TYR A 550 10.58 10.26 -8.26
CA TYR A 550 10.89 10.86 -6.95
C TYR A 550 11.94 11.97 -6.99
N LYS A 551 12.55 12.22 -8.17
CA LYS A 551 13.71 13.14 -8.32
C LYS A 551 14.91 12.73 -7.46
N LEU A 552 15.02 11.43 -7.16
CA LEU A 552 16.14 10.88 -6.40
C LEU A 552 17.26 10.42 -7.34
N ASP A 553 18.43 11.04 -7.25
CA ASP A 553 19.62 10.56 -7.94
C ASP A 553 20.30 9.42 -7.18
N VAL A 554 20.88 8.45 -7.90
CA VAL A 554 21.57 7.30 -7.30
C VAL A 554 23.09 7.51 -7.36
N VAL A 555 23.73 7.40 -6.20
CA VAL A 555 25.19 7.47 -6.03
C VAL A 555 25.71 6.12 -5.53
N VAL A 556 26.62 5.51 -6.30
CA VAL A 556 27.21 4.20 -5.98
C VAL A 556 28.45 4.37 -5.13
N ILE A 557 28.32 4.08 -3.83
CA ILE A 557 29.41 4.19 -2.86
C ILE A 557 30.36 2.99 -3.00
N PRO A 558 31.69 3.19 -2.96
CA PRO A 558 32.65 2.10 -2.96
C PRO A 558 32.52 1.24 -1.69
N THR A 559 32.86 -0.04 -1.80
CA THR A 559 32.97 -0.93 -0.64
C THR A 559 34.21 -0.60 0.18
N ASN A 560 34.12 -0.67 1.51
CA ASN A 560 35.26 -0.46 2.41
C ASN A 560 36.43 -1.41 2.11
N LYS A 561 36.11 -2.66 1.75
CA LYS A 561 37.07 -3.69 1.34
C LYS A 561 36.66 -4.29 -0.01
N PRO A 562 37.61 -4.64 -0.89
CA PRO A 562 37.30 -5.25 -2.18
C PRO A 562 36.53 -6.57 -2.04
N VAL A 563 35.51 -6.77 -2.86
CA VAL A 563 34.73 -8.01 -2.90
C VAL A 563 35.53 -9.10 -3.61
N ILE A 564 35.84 -10.19 -2.90
CA ILE A 564 36.58 -11.35 -3.43
C ILE A 564 35.70 -12.60 -3.65
N ARG A 565 34.37 -12.45 -3.53
CA ARG A 565 33.40 -13.52 -3.75
C ARG A 565 33.49 -14.06 -5.18
N GLN A 566 33.39 -15.37 -5.35
CA GLN A 566 33.33 -16.03 -6.65
C GLN A 566 31.88 -16.22 -7.10
N ASP A 567 31.46 -15.47 -8.11
CA ASP A 567 30.15 -15.64 -8.75
C ASP A 567 30.28 -16.61 -9.94
N LEU A 568 29.79 -17.83 -9.78
CA LEU A 568 29.87 -18.92 -10.75
C LEU A 568 28.74 -18.83 -11.80
N ASN A 569 28.94 -19.45 -12.97
CA ASN A 569 27.92 -19.48 -14.02
C ASN A 569 26.67 -20.27 -13.60
N ASP A 570 25.58 -20.00 -14.30
CA ASP A 570 24.30 -20.68 -14.11
C ASP A 570 24.34 -22.09 -14.69
N LEU A 571 23.79 -23.04 -13.94
CA LEU A 571 23.57 -24.40 -14.41
C LEU A 571 22.11 -24.55 -14.84
N VAL A 572 21.89 -24.91 -16.10
CA VAL A 572 20.54 -25.09 -16.65
C VAL A 572 20.26 -26.57 -16.90
N TYR A 573 19.14 -27.03 -16.36
CA TYR A 573 18.62 -28.39 -16.46
C TYR A 573 17.35 -28.43 -17.32
N ARG A 574 16.99 -29.61 -17.81
CA ARG A 574 15.77 -29.79 -18.61
C ARG A 574 14.52 -29.77 -17.73
N THR A 575 14.59 -30.41 -16.56
CA THR A 575 13.45 -30.57 -15.65
C THR A 575 13.73 -30.01 -14.25
N LYS A 576 12.66 -29.61 -13.53
CA LYS A 576 12.77 -29.19 -12.11
C LYS A 576 13.32 -30.31 -11.23
N ARG A 577 13.01 -31.57 -11.55
CA ARG A 577 13.48 -32.73 -10.79
C ARG A 577 15.00 -32.89 -10.83
N GLU A 578 15.60 -32.80 -12.01
CA GLU A 578 17.07 -32.85 -12.17
C GLU A 578 17.74 -31.68 -11.44
N LYS A 579 17.20 -30.47 -11.63
CA LYS A 579 17.64 -29.25 -10.94
C LYS A 579 17.70 -29.44 -9.43
N TYR A 580 16.60 -29.90 -8.81
CA TYR A 580 16.55 -30.06 -7.36
C TYR A 580 17.49 -31.17 -6.86
N ASN A 581 17.63 -32.29 -7.58
CA ASN A 581 18.60 -33.32 -7.22
C ASN A 581 20.04 -32.78 -7.21
N ALA A 582 20.40 -31.95 -8.21
CA ALA A 582 21.71 -31.32 -8.28
C ALA A 582 21.94 -30.30 -7.15
N VAL A 583 20.92 -29.51 -6.80
CA VAL A 583 20.96 -28.60 -5.66
C VAL A 583 21.25 -29.35 -4.36
N ILE A 584 20.54 -30.46 -4.10
CA ILE A 584 20.73 -31.26 -2.89
C ILE A 584 22.12 -31.90 -2.85
N ALA A 585 22.62 -32.41 -3.98
CA ALA A 585 23.97 -32.97 -4.09
C ALA A 585 25.05 -31.92 -3.78
N GLU A 586 24.87 -30.69 -4.26
CA GLU A 586 25.80 -29.60 -3.97
C GLU A 586 25.77 -29.18 -2.50
N ILE A 587 24.58 -29.04 -1.90
CA ILE A 587 24.42 -28.73 -0.47
C ILE A 587 25.16 -29.79 0.37
N LYS A 588 25.00 -31.07 0.03
CA LYS A 588 25.68 -32.18 0.71
C LYS A 588 27.20 -32.05 0.64
N ARG A 589 27.74 -31.81 -0.57
CA ARG A 589 29.19 -31.62 -0.80
C ARG A 589 29.76 -30.44 -0.02
N LEU A 590 29.06 -29.31 0.02
CA LEU A 590 29.49 -28.11 0.75
C LEU A 590 29.44 -28.33 2.27
N ARG A 591 28.39 -29.00 2.75
CA ARG A 591 28.24 -29.33 4.17
C ARG A 591 29.29 -30.32 4.66
N GLU A 592 29.69 -31.29 3.84
CA GLU A 592 30.81 -32.21 4.14
C GLU A 592 32.13 -31.46 4.37
N LYS A 593 32.34 -30.35 3.65
CA LYS A 593 33.45 -29.41 3.87
C LYS A 593 33.25 -28.44 5.05
N LYS A 594 32.14 -28.57 5.77
CA LYS A 594 31.69 -27.65 6.83
C LYS A 594 31.46 -26.21 6.35
N GLN A 595 31.25 -26.00 5.06
CA GLN A 595 30.94 -24.69 4.51
C GLN A 595 29.45 -24.37 4.74
N PRO A 596 29.09 -23.21 5.30
CA PRO A 596 27.69 -22.81 5.45
C PRO A 596 27.04 -22.52 4.10
N VAL A 597 25.75 -22.87 3.99
CA VAL A 597 24.99 -22.74 2.75
C VAL A 597 23.69 -21.97 3.00
N LEU A 598 23.46 -20.93 2.20
CA LEU A 598 22.19 -20.24 2.09
C LEU A 598 21.54 -20.59 0.75
N VAL A 599 20.38 -21.22 0.79
CA VAL A 599 19.58 -21.62 -0.37
C VAL A 599 18.46 -20.59 -0.57
N GLY A 600 18.51 -19.82 -1.65
CA GLY A 600 17.46 -18.87 -2.01
C GLY A 600 16.47 -19.51 -2.98
N THR A 601 15.18 -19.45 -2.65
CA THR A 601 14.06 -19.91 -3.48
C THR A 601 13.13 -18.75 -3.81
N THR A 602 12.22 -18.94 -4.76
CA THR A 602 11.24 -17.93 -5.22
C THR A 602 9.87 -18.07 -4.56
N SER A 603 9.53 -19.24 -4.02
CA SER A 603 8.23 -19.50 -3.40
C SER A 603 8.33 -20.42 -2.18
N VAL A 604 7.32 -20.33 -1.31
CA VAL A 604 7.21 -21.17 -0.10
C VAL A 604 7.12 -22.65 -0.49
N GLU A 605 6.40 -22.97 -1.58
CA GLU A 605 6.27 -24.34 -2.08
C GLU A 605 7.64 -24.95 -2.46
N VAL A 606 8.49 -24.18 -3.13
CA VAL A 606 9.85 -24.62 -3.50
C VAL A 606 10.68 -24.83 -2.25
N SER A 607 10.62 -23.90 -1.28
CA SER A 607 11.30 -24.05 0.02
C SER A 607 10.90 -25.32 0.76
N GLU A 608 9.60 -25.60 0.87
CA GLU A 608 9.07 -26.81 1.51
C GLU A 608 9.48 -28.09 0.75
N THR A 609 9.57 -28.00 -0.58
CA THR A 609 10.04 -29.12 -1.40
C THR A 609 11.52 -29.43 -1.16
N ILE A 610 12.39 -28.42 -1.18
CA ILE A 610 13.81 -28.58 -0.86
C ILE A 610 13.99 -29.06 0.59
N SER A 611 13.23 -28.50 1.53
CA SER A 611 13.21 -28.91 2.95
C SER A 611 12.89 -30.40 3.12
N ARG A 612 11.85 -30.90 2.45
CA ARG A 612 11.50 -32.34 2.45
C ARG A 612 12.60 -33.20 1.85
N MET A 613 13.27 -32.75 0.79
CA MET A 613 14.38 -33.48 0.17
C MET A 613 15.62 -33.53 1.09
N LEU A 614 15.99 -32.42 1.74
CA LEU A 614 17.07 -32.38 2.72
C LEU A 614 16.78 -33.26 3.95
N SER A 615 15.52 -33.27 4.41
CA SER A 615 15.07 -34.13 5.51
C SER A 615 15.24 -35.61 5.19
N ARG A 616 14.95 -36.05 3.95
CA ARG A 616 15.17 -37.43 3.50
C ARG A 616 16.65 -37.82 3.52
N GLU A 617 17.53 -36.88 3.18
CA GLU A 617 18.99 -37.04 3.27
C GLU A 617 19.55 -36.86 4.71
N LYS A 618 18.68 -36.63 5.70
CA LYS A 618 19.03 -36.38 7.11
C LYS A 618 19.98 -35.18 7.28
N ILE A 619 19.80 -34.14 6.47
CA ILE A 619 20.55 -32.89 6.57
C ILE A 619 19.75 -31.92 7.45
N PRO A 620 20.25 -31.53 8.65
CA PRO A 620 19.65 -30.49 9.46
C PRO A 620 19.69 -29.17 8.71
N HIS A 621 18.55 -28.47 8.67
CA HIS A 621 18.40 -27.19 8.00
C HIS A 621 17.31 -26.36 8.67
N ASN A 622 17.32 -25.05 8.42
CA ASN A 622 16.26 -24.14 8.83
C ASN A 622 15.57 -23.54 7.60
N VAL A 623 14.29 -23.18 7.73
CA VAL A 623 13.50 -22.57 6.65
C VAL A 623 13.00 -21.21 7.11
N LEU A 624 13.21 -20.19 6.29
CA LEU A 624 12.76 -18.81 6.50
C LEU A 624 11.64 -18.51 5.49
N ASN A 625 10.41 -18.39 6.00
CA ASN A 625 9.20 -18.19 5.18
C ASN A 625 8.57 -16.79 5.37
N ALA A 626 9.31 -15.84 5.96
CA ALA A 626 8.88 -14.48 6.22
C ALA A 626 7.60 -14.33 7.05
N LYS A 627 7.37 -15.25 7.99
CA LYS A 627 6.20 -15.27 8.90
C LYS A 627 6.53 -14.71 10.28
N GLN A 628 7.73 -14.96 10.80
CA GLN A 628 8.14 -14.58 12.16
C GLN A 628 9.49 -13.89 12.13
N HIS A 629 9.49 -12.57 11.92
CA HIS A 629 10.71 -11.79 11.67
C HIS A 629 11.77 -11.91 12.79
N GLN A 630 11.36 -11.92 14.06
CA GLN A 630 12.29 -12.07 15.19
C GLN A 630 12.99 -13.44 15.18
N ARG A 631 12.23 -14.53 15.08
CA ARG A 631 12.79 -15.89 15.02
C ARG A 631 13.64 -16.09 13.77
N GLU A 632 13.26 -15.48 12.65
CA GLU A 632 14.06 -15.50 11.44
C GLU A 632 15.39 -14.76 11.61
N ALA A 633 15.41 -13.62 12.29
CA ALA A 633 16.64 -12.90 12.59
C ALA A 633 17.62 -13.76 13.43
N GLU A 634 17.11 -14.49 14.42
CA GLU A 634 17.91 -15.44 15.22
C GLU A 634 18.49 -16.58 14.36
N ILE A 635 17.69 -17.15 13.45
CA ILE A 635 18.16 -18.19 12.53
C ILE A 635 19.24 -17.63 11.59
N VAL A 636 19.03 -16.42 11.04
CA VAL A 636 19.96 -15.76 10.11
C VAL A 636 21.28 -15.43 10.80
N ALA A 637 21.25 -14.97 12.04
CA ALA A 637 22.46 -14.70 12.83
C ALA A 637 23.34 -15.95 12.98
N ASN A 638 22.73 -17.14 13.05
CA ASN A 638 23.42 -18.43 13.16
C ASN A 638 23.70 -19.10 11.80
N ALA A 639 23.23 -18.54 10.69
CA ALA A 639 23.37 -19.13 9.35
C ALA A 639 24.82 -19.16 8.83
N GLY A 640 25.70 -18.34 9.41
CA GLY A 640 27.12 -18.29 9.07
C GLY A 640 28.00 -19.27 9.83
N LEU A 641 27.44 -20.15 10.66
CA LEU A 641 28.19 -21.16 11.42
C LEU A 641 28.58 -22.37 10.55
N ALA A 642 29.67 -23.04 10.91
CA ALA A 642 30.22 -24.16 10.15
C ALA A 642 29.18 -25.28 9.92
N GLY A 643 28.94 -25.62 8.66
CA GLY A 643 27.99 -26.66 8.23
C GLY A 643 26.50 -26.31 8.40
N ALA A 644 26.16 -25.06 8.71
CA ALA A 644 24.79 -24.58 8.76
C ALA A 644 24.15 -24.57 7.36
N VAL A 645 22.89 -24.98 7.27
CA VAL A 645 22.10 -24.94 6.03
C VAL A 645 20.82 -24.16 6.32
N THR A 646 20.60 -23.10 5.56
CA THR A 646 19.43 -22.22 5.71
C THR A 646 18.76 -22.06 4.36
N ILE A 647 17.45 -22.30 4.30
CA ILE A 647 16.61 -22.05 3.14
C ILE A 647 15.88 -20.73 3.37
N ALA A 648 15.93 -19.82 2.42
CA ALA A 648 15.25 -18.53 2.46
C ALA A 648 14.31 -18.40 1.26
N THR A 649 13.01 -18.27 1.56
CA THR A 649 12.00 -17.94 0.56
C THR A 649 12.11 -16.47 0.17
N ASN A 650 12.32 -16.19 -1.11
CA ASN A 650 12.64 -14.89 -1.68
C ASN A 650 13.81 -14.23 -0.95
N MET A 651 13.50 -13.24 -0.12
CA MET A 651 14.45 -12.45 0.67
C MET A 651 14.12 -12.49 2.16
N ALA A 652 13.53 -13.59 2.65
CA ALA A 652 13.34 -13.79 4.09
C ALA A 652 14.67 -13.62 4.86
N GLY A 653 14.60 -13.04 6.06
CA GLY A 653 15.81 -12.63 6.78
C GLY A 653 16.49 -11.37 6.24
N ARG A 654 15.78 -10.48 5.53
CA ARG A 654 16.28 -9.15 5.15
C ARG A 654 16.56 -8.26 6.36
N GLY A 655 17.51 -7.35 6.20
CA GLY A 655 17.94 -6.43 7.26
C GLY A 655 18.82 -7.08 8.34
N THR A 656 19.05 -8.39 8.31
CA THR A 656 19.94 -9.09 9.25
C THR A 656 21.22 -9.57 8.55
N ASP A 657 22.37 -9.33 9.20
CA ASP A 657 23.69 -9.69 8.70
C ASP A 657 24.05 -11.14 9.02
N ILE A 658 24.70 -11.83 8.07
CA ILE A 658 25.20 -13.20 8.27
C ILE A 658 26.69 -13.11 8.52
N LYS A 659 27.07 -13.12 9.80
CA LYS A 659 28.48 -13.10 10.20
C LYS A 659 29.08 -14.50 10.08
N LEU A 660 30.25 -14.62 9.48
CA LEU A 660 30.96 -15.89 9.37
C LEU A 660 31.49 -16.32 10.74
N GLY A 661 31.15 -17.55 11.14
CA GLY A 661 31.66 -18.14 12.37
C GLY A 661 33.15 -18.49 12.31
N PRO A 662 33.76 -18.89 13.45
CA PRO A 662 35.16 -19.30 13.49
C PRO A 662 35.44 -20.47 12.53
N GLY A 663 36.54 -20.40 11.77
CA GLY A 663 36.95 -21.47 10.83
C GLY A 663 36.22 -21.48 9.48
N VAL A 664 35.24 -20.60 9.27
CA VAL A 664 34.41 -20.58 8.06
C VAL A 664 35.11 -19.89 6.88
N LYS A 665 35.98 -18.91 7.15
CA LYS A 665 36.70 -18.19 6.09
C LYS A 665 37.67 -19.11 5.36
N GLU A 666 38.29 -20.03 6.09
CA GLU A 666 39.27 -20.99 5.63
C GLU A 666 38.65 -22.07 4.72
N VAL A 667 37.38 -22.41 4.91
CA VAL A 667 36.65 -23.38 4.08
C VAL A 667 35.94 -22.73 2.88
N GLY A 668 36.21 -21.45 2.61
CA GLY A 668 35.69 -20.73 1.44
C GLY A 668 34.54 -19.76 1.71
N GLY A 669 34.19 -19.52 2.98
CA GLY A 669 33.15 -18.56 3.38
C GLY A 669 31.72 -19.05 3.11
N LEU A 670 30.75 -18.13 3.09
CA LEU A 670 29.34 -18.46 2.84
C LEU A 670 29.11 -18.84 1.37
N ALA A 671 28.45 -19.96 1.14
CA ALA A 671 28.00 -20.38 -0.19
C ALA A 671 26.52 -20.02 -0.41
N ILE A 672 26.24 -19.32 -1.51
CA ILE A 672 24.89 -18.95 -1.93
C ILE A 672 24.45 -19.87 -3.07
N ILE A 673 23.31 -20.53 -2.90
CA ILE A 673 22.68 -21.36 -3.93
C ILE A 673 21.32 -20.75 -4.28
N GLY A 674 21.16 -20.23 -5.49
CA GLY A 674 19.86 -19.85 -6.02
C GLY A 674 19.20 -21.03 -6.72
N THR A 675 17.97 -21.38 -6.37
CA THR A 675 17.25 -22.50 -7.01
C THR A 675 16.49 -22.08 -8.26
N GLU A 676 16.34 -20.77 -8.48
CA GLU A 676 15.66 -20.11 -9.59
C GLU A 676 16.24 -18.69 -9.76
N ARG A 677 15.92 -18.05 -10.89
CA ARG A 677 16.17 -16.62 -11.13
C ARG A 677 14.90 -15.85 -10.79
N HIS A 678 15.04 -14.75 -10.06
CA HIS A 678 13.90 -13.86 -9.81
C HIS A 678 13.55 -13.08 -11.08
N GLU A 679 12.36 -12.49 -11.12
CA GLU A 679 11.95 -11.60 -12.21
C GLU A 679 12.88 -10.40 -12.39
N ALA A 680 13.39 -9.88 -11.26
CA ALA A 680 14.27 -8.73 -11.22
C ALA A 680 15.71 -9.13 -10.87
N ARG A 681 16.68 -8.63 -11.65
CA ARG A 681 18.11 -8.93 -11.48
C ARG A 681 18.65 -8.39 -10.17
N ARG A 682 18.07 -7.31 -9.65
CA ARG A 682 18.47 -6.76 -8.34
C ARG A 682 18.23 -7.72 -7.19
N ILE A 683 17.14 -8.49 -7.21
CA ILE A 683 16.82 -9.48 -6.16
C ILE A 683 17.88 -10.57 -6.13
N ASP A 684 18.30 -11.06 -7.31
CA ASP A 684 19.41 -12.01 -7.40
C ASP A 684 20.73 -11.42 -6.87
N ARG A 685 21.01 -10.15 -7.17
CA ARG A 685 22.19 -9.45 -6.63
C ARG A 685 22.14 -9.33 -5.10
N GLN A 686 20.97 -9.08 -4.52
CA GLN A 686 20.79 -9.06 -3.07
C GLN A 686 21.03 -10.43 -2.43
N LEU A 687 20.54 -11.51 -3.06
CA LEU A 687 20.81 -12.87 -2.62
C LEU A 687 22.32 -13.18 -2.65
N ARG A 688 23.01 -12.84 -3.76
CA ARG A 688 24.48 -12.98 -3.86
C ARG A 688 25.21 -12.14 -2.81
N GLY A 689 24.74 -10.91 -2.56
CA GLY A 689 25.27 -9.98 -1.56
C GLY A 689 25.15 -10.45 -0.11
N ARG A 690 24.48 -11.59 0.15
CA ARG A 690 24.55 -12.26 1.45
C ARG A 690 25.95 -12.84 1.74
N ALA A 691 26.73 -13.19 0.71
CA ALA A 691 28.12 -13.62 0.85
C ALA A 691 29.12 -12.55 0.38
N GLY A 692 30.36 -12.65 0.84
CA GLY A 692 31.45 -11.78 0.41
C GLY A 692 31.50 -10.40 1.09
N ARG A 693 30.91 -10.27 2.27
CA ARG A 693 30.77 -9.00 3.00
C ARG A 693 32.12 -8.56 3.57
N GLN A 694 32.42 -7.25 3.50
CA GLN A 694 33.68 -6.68 4.00
C GLN A 694 34.93 -7.44 3.51
N GLY A 695 34.92 -7.92 2.26
CA GLY A 695 36.02 -8.67 1.65
C GLY A 695 36.17 -10.11 2.14
N ASP A 696 35.17 -10.67 2.81
CA ASP A 696 35.17 -12.08 3.17
C ASP A 696 35.14 -12.98 1.91
N PRO A 697 35.70 -14.21 1.98
CA PRO A 697 35.52 -15.18 0.91
C PRO A 697 34.05 -15.63 0.82
N GLY A 698 33.66 -16.15 -0.33
CA GLY A 698 32.34 -16.71 -0.54
C GLY A 698 32.16 -17.16 -1.98
N MET A 699 31.06 -17.86 -2.23
CA MET A 699 30.65 -18.21 -3.60
C MET A 699 29.17 -17.99 -3.82
N SER A 700 28.77 -17.76 -5.07
CA SER A 700 27.37 -17.82 -5.47
C SER A 700 27.19 -18.64 -6.74
N LYS A 701 26.11 -19.43 -6.80
CA LYS A 701 25.77 -20.27 -7.95
C LYS A 701 24.26 -20.42 -8.07
N PHE A 702 23.74 -20.38 -9.30
CA PHE A 702 22.31 -20.56 -9.56
C PHE A 702 22.06 -21.82 -10.38
N TYR A 703 20.98 -22.52 -10.05
CA TYR A 703 20.50 -23.74 -10.68
C TYR A 703 19.13 -23.45 -11.26
N LEU A 704 18.93 -23.68 -12.56
CA LEU A 704 17.72 -23.29 -13.30
C LEU A 704 17.18 -24.46 -14.11
N SER A 705 15.89 -24.43 -14.45
CA SER A 705 15.23 -25.41 -15.30
C SER A 705 14.47 -24.73 -16.44
N LEU A 706 14.34 -25.39 -17.59
CA LEU A 706 13.45 -24.92 -18.66
C LEU A 706 11.97 -24.83 -18.24
N GLU A 707 11.59 -25.58 -17.20
CA GLU A 707 10.24 -25.58 -16.62
C GLU A 707 10.03 -24.45 -15.60
N ASP A 708 11.05 -23.65 -15.28
CA ASP A 708 10.91 -22.52 -14.35
C ASP A 708 10.05 -21.41 -14.97
N ASP A 709 9.33 -20.65 -14.14
CA ASP A 709 8.31 -19.72 -14.64
C ASP A 709 8.91 -18.59 -15.49
N LEU A 710 10.09 -18.08 -15.11
CA LEU A 710 10.84 -17.12 -15.94
C LEU A 710 11.18 -17.70 -17.33
N MET A 711 11.50 -19.00 -17.42
CA MET A 711 11.84 -19.65 -18.68
C MET A 711 10.60 -19.97 -19.52
N ARG A 712 9.46 -20.30 -18.88
CA ARG A 712 8.16 -20.46 -19.55
C ARG A 712 7.67 -19.18 -20.22
N LEU A 713 7.90 -18.03 -19.56
CA LEU A 713 7.53 -16.72 -20.10
C LEU A 713 8.39 -16.32 -21.31
N PHE A 714 9.61 -16.87 -21.45
CA PHE A 714 10.57 -16.52 -22.51
C PHE A 714 11.07 -17.72 -23.30
N GLY A 715 10.29 -18.10 -24.31
CA GLY A 715 10.78 -18.87 -25.46
C GLY A 715 11.58 -20.13 -25.11
N SER A 716 11.07 -20.92 -24.15
CA SER A 716 11.54 -22.26 -23.82
C SER A 716 11.86 -23.08 -25.07
N ASP A 717 11.07 -22.92 -26.12
CA ASP A 717 11.21 -23.59 -27.41
C ASP A 717 12.54 -23.27 -28.12
N ARG A 718 13.05 -22.03 -28.06
CA ARG A 718 14.37 -21.72 -28.67
C ARG A 718 15.51 -22.35 -27.89
N VAL A 719 15.44 -22.31 -26.56
CA VAL A 719 16.48 -22.88 -25.71
C VAL A 719 16.44 -24.40 -25.81
N ALA A 720 15.27 -25.03 -25.74
CA ALA A 720 15.07 -26.46 -25.95
C ALA A 720 15.55 -26.93 -27.34
N ASN A 721 15.31 -26.15 -28.40
CA ASN A 721 15.84 -26.43 -29.73
C ASN A 721 17.38 -26.33 -29.79
N ILE A 722 17.99 -25.42 -29.03
CA ILE A 722 19.45 -25.35 -28.87
C ILE A 722 19.97 -26.56 -28.07
N MET A 723 19.27 -26.99 -27.01
CA MET A 723 19.63 -28.20 -26.25
C MET A 723 19.63 -29.44 -27.15
N THR A 724 18.59 -29.56 -27.97
CA THR A 724 18.45 -30.67 -28.94
C THR A 724 19.55 -30.64 -30.00
N LYS A 725 19.93 -29.45 -30.49
CA LYS A 725 21.03 -29.29 -31.47
C LYS A 725 22.43 -29.48 -30.89
N LEU A 726 22.62 -29.20 -29.60
CA LEU A 726 23.87 -29.43 -28.88
C LEU A 726 24.02 -30.88 -28.41
N GLY A 727 23.00 -31.72 -28.61
CA GLY A 727 23.03 -33.14 -28.28
C GLY A 727 22.90 -33.44 -26.79
N ALA A 728 22.33 -32.54 -25.99
CA ALA A 728 22.20 -32.72 -24.55
C ALA A 728 21.24 -33.89 -24.22
N GLU A 729 21.78 -34.97 -23.63
CA GLU A 729 21.01 -36.12 -23.17
C GLU A 729 20.27 -35.83 -21.83
N GLU A 730 19.31 -36.68 -21.45
CA GLU A 730 18.68 -36.60 -20.13
C GLU A 730 19.74 -36.71 -19.02
N GLY A 731 19.81 -35.71 -18.14
CA GLY A 731 20.84 -35.60 -17.09
C GLY A 731 22.08 -34.76 -17.42
N GLU A 732 22.27 -34.26 -18.66
CA GLU A 732 23.37 -33.34 -18.96
C GLU A 732 23.08 -31.89 -18.55
N VAL A 733 24.08 -31.25 -17.95
CA VAL A 733 24.02 -29.86 -17.46
C VAL A 733 24.60 -28.92 -18.50
N ILE A 734 23.88 -27.85 -18.83
CA ILE A 734 24.43 -26.82 -19.70
C ILE A 734 24.99 -25.68 -18.86
N GLU A 735 26.29 -25.48 -18.99
CA GLU A 735 27.00 -24.31 -18.47
C GLU A 735 27.58 -23.53 -19.64
N HIS A 736 26.93 -22.42 -20.03
CA HIS A 736 27.45 -21.58 -21.11
C HIS A 736 27.11 -20.08 -20.90
N PRO A 737 28.09 -19.16 -21.04
CA PRO A 737 27.87 -17.72 -20.84
C PRO A 737 26.77 -17.09 -21.71
N MET A 738 26.50 -17.67 -22.89
CA MET A 738 25.41 -17.22 -23.77
C MET A 738 24.03 -17.37 -23.13
N ILE A 739 23.81 -18.45 -22.36
CA ILE A 739 22.53 -18.74 -21.72
C ILE A 739 22.28 -17.76 -20.59
N THR A 740 23.28 -17.52 -19.74
CA THR A 740 23.21 -16.48 -18.70
C THR A 740 22.85 -15.12 -19.29
N ARG A 741 23.46 -14.71 -20.42
CA ARG A 741 23.10 -13.44 -21.10
C ARG A 741 21.68 -13.42 -21.65
N MET A 742 21.15 -14.56 -22.10
CA MET A 742 19.75 -14.64 -22.56
C MET A 742 18.77 -14.47 -21.41
N ILE A 743 19.06 -15.08 -20.27
CA ILE A 743 18.26 -14.95 -19.04
C ILE A 743 18.29 -13.50 -18.54
N GLU A 744 19.46 -12.86 -18.53
CA GLU A 744 19.56 -11.44 -18.17
C GLU A 744 18.71 -10.53 -19.06
N ARG A 745 18.57 -10.85 -20.36
CA ARG A 745 17.68 -10.11 -21.27
C ARG A 745 16.20 -10.37 -20.97
N ALA A 746 15.85 -11.59 -20.59
CA ALA A 746 14.49 -11.93 -20.17
C ALA A 746 14.11 -11.14 -18.90
N GLN A 747 14.96 -11.15 -17.86
CA GLN A 747 14.75 -10.37 -16.64
C GLN A 747 14.55 -8.88 -16.93
N LYS A 748 15.45 -8.29 -17.74
CA LYS A 748 15.32 -6.89 -18.14
C LYS A 748 13.98 -6.59 -18.83
N LYS A 749 13.46 -7.54 -19.63
CA LYS A 749 12.17 -7.35 -20.30
C LYS A 749 10.98 -7.42 -19.33
N VAL A 750 11.05 -8.27 -18.32
CA VAL A 750 10.05 -8.32 -17.23
C VAL A 750 10.10 -7.03 -16.41
N GLU A 751 11.29 -6.55 -16.05
CA GLU A 751 11.48 -5.28 -15.35
C GLU A 751 10.88 -4.09 -16.14
N GLU A 752 11.14 -4.00 -17.45
CA GLU A 752 10.54 -2.98 -18.33
C GLU A 752 9.00 -3.04 -18.35
N ASN A 753 8.42 -4.25 -18.36
CA ASN A 753 6.97 -4.43 -18.33
C ASN A 753 6.37 -4.00 -16.98
N ASN A 754 7.00 -4.42 -15.88
CA ASN A 754 6.59 -4.06 -14.53
C ASN A 754 6.70 -2.55 -14.28
N PHE A 755 7.73 -1.91 -14.81
CA PHE A 755 7.86 -0.45 -14.82
C PHE A 755 6.70 0.22 -15.57
N GLY A 756 6.32 -0.30 -16.74
CA GLY A 756 5.17 0.19 -17.50
C GLY A 756 3.85 0.13 -16.72
N ILE A 757 3.62 -0.96 -15.97
CA ILE A 757 2.44 -1.11 -15.10
C ILE A 757 2.46 -0.07 -13.97
N ARG A 758 3.58 0.08 -13.26
CA ARG A 758 3.72 1.06 -12.17
C ARG A 758 3.56 2.50 -12.66
N LYS A 759 4.15 2.83 -13.81
CA LYS A 759 4.02 4.15 -14.42
C LYS A 759 2.57 4.50 -14.73
N ARG A 760 1.81 3.58 -15.34
CA ARG A 760 0.38 3.78 -15.59
C ARG A 760 -0.41 3.96 -14.30
N LEU A 761 -0.18 3.12 -13.30
CA LEU A 761 -0.85 3.24 -11.99
C LEU A 761 -0.62 4.63 -11.36
N LEU A 762 0.62 5.12 -11.42
CA LEU A 762 0.98 6.46 -10.95
C LEU A 762 0.30 7.57 -11.77
N GLU A 763 0.18 7.41 -13.09
CA GLU A 763 -0.50 8.40 -13.95
C GLU A 763 -1.98 8.57 -13.57
N TYR A 764 -2.69 7.48 -13.27
CA TYR A 764 -4.06 7.53 -12.76
C TYR A 764 -4.13 8.16 -11.35
N ASP A 765 -3.26 7.72 -10.43
CA ASP A 765 -3.27 8.27 -9.06
C ASP A 765 -2.82 9.74 -9.02
N ASN A 766 -2.01 10.23 -9.96
CA ASN A 766 -1.65 11.65 -10.03
C ASN A 766 -2.88 12.54 -10.24
N VAL A 767 -3.88 12.08 -11.01
CA VAL A 767 -5.15 12.81 -11.18
C VAL A 767 -5.90 12.86 -9.85
N MET A 768 -6.02 11.71 -9.18
CA MET A 768 -6.65 11.62 -7.86
C MET A 768 -5.90 12.43 -6.80
N ASN A 769 -4.57 12.48 -6.87
CA ASN A 769 -3.74 13.20 -5.91
C ASN A 769 -3.94 14.71 -6.00
N GLN A 770 -4.07 15.27 -7.21
CA GLN A 770 -4.39 16.69 -7.38
C GLN A 770 -5.75 17.04 -6.74
N GLN A 771 -6.76 16.21 -6.95
CA GLN A 771 -8.08 16.39 -6.34
C GLN A 771 -8.00 16.24 -4.81
N ARG A 772 -7.25 15.24 -4.33
CA ARG A 772 -7.03 14.96 -2.91
C ARG A 772 -6.34 16.12 -2.20
N GLU A 773 -5.33 16.74 -2.82
CA GLU A 773 -4.63 17.90 -2.25
C GLU A 773 -5.61 19.04 -1.97
N VAL A 774 -6.50 19.34 -2.93
CA VAL A 774 -7.53 20.38 -2.76
C VAL A 774 -8.52 20.01 -1.65
N ILE A 775 -9.04 18.77 -1.65
CA ILE A 775 -10.02 18.32 -0.65
C ILE A 775 -9.40 18.27 0.74
N TYR A 776 -8.18 17.73 0.89
CA TYR A 776 -7.50 17.64 2.18
C TYR A 776 -7.08 19.02 2.69
N ALA A 777 -6.71 19.96 1.81
CA ALA A 777 -6.48 21.35 2.19
C ALA A 777 -7.76 22.00 2.72
N LYS A 778 -8.88 21.91 1.99
CA LYS A 778 -10.19 22.43 2.44
C LYS A 778 -10.63 21.79 3.75
N ARG A 779 -10.47 20.47 3.88
CA ARG A 779 -10.82 19.73 5.09
C ARG A 779 -9.94 20.13 6.28
N ARG A 780 -8.64 20.29 6.07
CA ARG A 780 -7.69 20.75 7.09
C ARG A 780 -7.99 22.18 7.53
N HIS A 781 -8.36 23.06 6.60
CA HIS A 781 -8.85 24.40 6.91
C HIS A 781 -10.11 24.35 7.77
N ALA A 782 -11.10 23.52 7.42
CA ALA A 782 -12.29 23.31 8.24
C ALA A 782 -11.98 22.72 9.64
N LEU A 783 -10.92 21.91 9.75
CA LEU A 783 -10.53 21.25 10.99
C LEU A 783 -9.75 22.17 11.95
N LEU A 784 -8.78 22.94 11.41
CA LEU A 784 -7.82 23.75 12.17
C LEU A 784 -8.14 25.26 12.14
N GLY A 785 -8.90 25.72 11.15
CA GLY A 785 -9.18 27.13 10.93
C GLY A 785 -9.99 27.75 12.07
N GLU A 786 -9.58 28.94 12.51
CA GLU A 786 -10.25 29.69 13.57
C GLU A 786 -11.42 30.55 13.04
N HIS A 787 -11.42 30.85 11.74
CA HIS A 787 -12.42 31.67 11.05
C HIS A 787 -12.88 31.01 9.74
N LEU A 788 -14.08 30.41 9.75
CA LEU A 788 -14.69 29.76 8.57
C LEU A 788 -15.68 30.67 7.83
N ASP A 789 -15.80 31.93 8.26
CA ASP A 789 -16.76 32.88 7.70
C ASP A 789 -16.43 33.23 6.25
N ASP A 790 -15.15 33.48 5.96
CA ASP A 790 -14.68 33.80 4.62
C ASP A 790 -14.95 32.65 3.65
N ASP A 791 -14.70 31.41 4.08
CA ASP A 791 -15.01 30.20 3.29
C ASP A 791 -16.51 30.13 2.96
N ILE A 792 -17.36 30.37 3.97
CA ILE A 792 -18.82 30.35 3.77
C ILE A 792 -19.26 31.48 2.85
N TYR A 793 -18.70 32.68 2.97
CA TYR A 793 -19.03 33.80 2.09
C TYR A 793 -18.57 33.57 0.66
N GLN A 794 -17.39 32.97 0.45
CA GLN A 794 -16.93 32.61 -0.89
C GLN A 794 -17.82 31.54 -1.50
N MET A 795 -18.16 30.48 -0.75
CA MET A 795 -19.09 29.45 -1.21
C MET A 795 -20.46 30.05 -1.57
N LEU A 796 -20.92 31.02 -0.79
CA LEU A 796 -22.18 31.71 -1.00
C LEU A 796 -22.13 32.58 -2.27
N ASP A 797 -21.02 33.28 -2.50
CA ASP A 797 -20.79 34.06 -3.73
C ASP A 797 -20.81 33.17 -4.96
N ASP A 798 -20.05 32.06 -4.94
CA ASP A 798 -20.00 31.08 -6.03
C ASP A 798 -21.38 30.48 -6.32
N TYR A 799 -22.10 30.07 -5.27
CA TYR A 799 -23.43 29.47 -5.39
C TYR A 799 -24.48 30.47 -5.90
N ILE A 800 -24.46 31.72 -5.41
CA ILE A 800 -25.41 32.75 -5.86
C ILE A 800 -25.08 33.17 -7.29
N THR A 801 -23.81 33.27 -7.68
CA THR A 801 -23.42 33.50 -9.08
C THR A 801 -24.01 32.43 -10.00
N ASP A 802 -23.83 31.14 -9.69
CA ASP A 802 -24.40 30.05 -10.49
C ASP A 802 -25.93 30.11 -10.59
N VAL A 803 -26.61 30.37 -9.47
CA VAL A 803 -28.08 30.51 -9.44
C VAL A 803 -28.54 31.71 -10.28
N VAL A 804 -27.86 32.86 -10.18
CA VAL A 804 -28.21 34.05 -10.96
C VAL A 804 -27.95 33.82 -12.43
N GLU A 805 -26.79 33.27 -12.83
CA GLU A 805 -26.48 32.98 -14.24
C GLU A 805 -27.53 32.06 -14.87
N ARG A 806 -27.92 30.97 -14.19
CA ARG A 806 -28.92 30.02 -14.69
C ARG A 806 -30.31 30.65 -14.88
N HIS A 807 -30.77 31.47 -13.94
CA HIS A 807 -32.14 31.98 -13.94
C HIS A 807 -32.31 33.37 -14.55
N TYR A 808 -31.24 34.17 -14.63
CA TYR A 808 -31.27 35.51 -15.20
C TYR A 808 -31.47 35.47 -16.72
N GLU A 809 -30.71 34.64 -17.43
CA GLU A 809 -30.88 34.46 -18.87
C GLU A 809 -32.23 33.83 -19.23
N ALA A 810 -32.72 32.91 -18.39
CA ALA A 810 -34.01 32.24 -18.56
C ALA A 810 -35.22 33.10 -18.17
N GLY A 811 -35.02 34.21 -17.43
CA GLY A 811 -36.09 35.09 -16.95
C GLY A 811 -37.00 34.47 -15.88
N THR A 812 -36.57 33.41 -15.21
CA THR A 812 -37.36 32.59 -14.27
C THR A 812 -37.19 33.06 -12.83
N ILE A 813 -37.74 34.24 -12.49
CA ILE A 813 -37.56 34.88 -11.17
C ILE A 813 -38.17 34.05 -10.04
N ASP A 814 -39.34 33.46 -10.26
CA ASP A 814 -40.05 32.72 -9.20
C ASP A 814 -39.35 31.40 -8.86
N GLU A 815 -38.83 30.69 -9.86
CA GLU A 815 -38.01 29.49 -9.67
C GLU A 815 -36.72 29.81 -8.90
N MET A 816 -36.06 30.93 -9.24
CA MET A 816 -34.88 31.39 -8.51
C MET A 816 -35.20 31.66 -7.03
N LYS A 817 -36.32 32.34 -6.75
CA LYS A 817 -36.77 32.61 -5.37
C LYS A 817 -37.08 31.31 -4.61
N ASP A 818 -37.70 30.34 -5.27
CA ASP A 818 -38.00 29.05 -4.67
C ASP A 818 -36.73 28.25 -4.38
N GLU A 819 -35.73 28.26 -5.27
CA GLU A 819 -34.42 27.63 -5.03
C GLU A 819 -33.68 28.29 -3.85
N LEU A 820 -33.67 29.64 -3.77
CA LEU A 820 -33.06 30.37 -2.66
C LEU A 820 -33.77 30.10 -1.32
N ARG A 821 -35.11 30.04 -1.30
CA ARG A 821 -35.88 29.67 -0.09
C ARG A 821 -35.60 28.23 0.32
N ALA A 822 -35.56 27.29 -0.63
CA ALA A 822 -35.35 25.88 -0.35
C ALA A 822 -33.94 25.59 0.17
N ASN A 823 -32.91 26.29 -0.32
CA ASN A 823 -31.51 26.01 0.01
C ASN A 823 -30.95 26.91 1.11
N LEU A 824 -31.30 28.20 1.11
CA LEU A 824 -30.72 29.20 2.02
C LEU A 824 -31.74 29.77 3.01
N LEU A 825 -33.02 29.40 2.97
CA LEU A 825 -34.07 29.98 3.83
C LEU A 825 -34.19 31.52 3.74
N ILE A 826 -33.68 32.12 2.65
CA ILE A 826 -33.76 33.55 2.40
C ILE A 826 -34.95 33.85 1.50
N ASP A 827 -35.66 34.93 1.79
CA ASP A 827 -36.75 35.43 0.95
C ASP A 827 -36.36 36.79 0.38
N VAL A 828 -36.11 36.84 -0.93
CA VAL A 828 -35.67 38.05 -1.62
C VAL A 828 -36.86 38.67 -2.33
N GLN A 829 -37.29 39.83 -1.82
CA GLN A 829 -38.39 40.60 -2.40
C GLN A 829 -37.87 41.39 -3.61
N MET A 830 -38.37 41.03 -4.79
CA MET A 830 -37.96 41.65 -6.05
C MET A 830 -39.08 41.58 -7.09
N THR A 831 -39.35 42.72 -7.74
CA THR A 831 -40.34 42.81 -8.82
C THR A 831 -39.71 42.45 -10.18
N PRO A 832 -40.49 42.01 -11.19
CA PRO A 832 -39.97 41.75 -12.53
C PRO A 832 -39.28 42.95 -13.19
N SER A 833 -39.77 44.16 -12.91
CA SER A 833 -39.15 45.41 -13.35
C SER A 833 -37.80 45.67 -12.68
N GLU A 834 -37.68 45.38 -11.38
CA GLU A 834 -36.42 45.52 -10.64
C GLU A 834 -35.37 44.52 -11.12
N PHE A 835 -35.76 43.26 -11.37
CA PHE A 835 -34.87 42.21 -11.86
C PHE A 835 -34.20 42.57 -13.19
N GLN A 836 -34.95 43.14 -14.14
CA GLN A 836 -34.37 43.62 -15.39
C GLN A 836 -33.52 44.88 -15.21
N SER A 837 -33.93 45.79 -14.33
CA SER A 837 -33.22 47.07 -14.15
C SER A 837 -31.88 46.94 -13.42
N LEU A 838 -31.74 45.96 -12.52
CA LEU A 838 -30.55 45.76 -11.69
C LEU A 838 -29.40 45.07 -12.45
N GLY A 839 -29.68 44.40 -13.57
CA GLY A 839 -28.69 43.53 -14.21
C GLY A 839 -28.39 42.26 -13.38
N ALA A 840 -27.64 41.32 -13.95
CA ALA A 840 -27.24 40.09 -13.23
C ALA A 840 -26.44 40.41 -11.96
N GLU A 841 -25.49 41.35 -12.04
CA GLU A 841 -24.67 41.76 -10.89
C GLU A 841 -25.49 42.43 -9.77
N GLY A 842 -26.42 43.34 -10.10
CA GLY A 842 -27.26 43.97 -9.07
C GLY A 842 -28.24 43.00 -8.41
N VAL A 843 -28.68 41.96 -9.13
CA VAL A 843 -29.46 40.86 -8.55
C VAL A 843 -28.59 40.02 -7.60
N LYS A 844 -27.36 39.67 -8.01
CA LYS A 844 -26.39 38.97 -7.18
C LYS A 844 -26.13 39.73 -5.87
N GLU A 845 -25.81 41.02 -5.93
CA GLU A 845 -25.55 41.85 -4.75
C GLU A 845 -26.73 41.86 -3.77
N LYS A 846 -27.96 41.99 -4.28
CA LYS A 846 -29.17 41.99 -3.44
C LYS A 846 -29.41 40.65 -2.74
N ILE A 847 -29.14 39.53 -3.41
CA ILE A 847 -29.24 38.19 -2.79
C ILE A 847 -28.13 37.99 -1.75
N MET A 848 -26.90 38.43 -2.06
CA MET A 848 -25.76 38.38 -1.13
C MET A 848 -26.04 39.17 0.14
N GLU A 849 -26.64 40.36 0.05
CA GLU A 849 -27.03 41.18 1.20
C GLU A 849 -28.05 40.45 2.08
N ALA A 850 -29.12 39.91 1.48
CA ALA A 850 -30.14 39.16 2.22
C ALA A 850 -29.57 37.91 2.94
N ALA A 851 -28.63 37.22 2.30
CA ALA A 851 -27.93 36.08 2.88
C ALA A 851 -27.00 36.48 4.05
N ARG A 852 -26.26 37.59 3.91
CA ARG A 852 -25.42 38.15 4.99
C ARG A 852 -26.27 38.55 6.19
N GLU A 853 -27.38 39.24 5.97
CA GLU A 853 -28.31 39.62 7.04
C GLU A 853 -28.89 38.40 7.77
N PHE A 854 -29.20 37.33 7.04
CA PHE A 854 -29.68 36.09 7.66
C PHE A 854 -28.60 35.45 8.54
N LEU A 855 -27.36 35.31 8.04
CA LEU A 855 -26.26 34.73 8.80
C LEU A 855 -25.89 35.56 10.04
N MET A 856 -25.93 36.90 9.93
CA MET A 856 -25.74 37.80 11.08
C MET A 856 -26.81 37.58 12.14
N ARG A 857 -28.10 37.63 11.77
CA ARG A 857 -29.21 37.39 12.71
C ARG A 857 -29.13 36.01 13.34
N LYS A 858 -28.77 34.99 12.56
CA LYS A 858 -28.58 33.64 13.06
C LYS A 858 -27.46 33.58 14.11
N ARG A 859 -26.32 34.21 13.85
CA ARG A 859 -25.19 34.30 14.79
C ARG A 859 -25.57 35.01 16.09
N GLU A 860 -26.31 36.11 16.01
CA GLU A 860 -26.81 36.82 17.20
C GLU A 860 -27.77 35.94 18.02
N THR A 861 -28.56 35.11 17.35
CA THR A 861 -29.55 34.23 18.01
C THR A 861 -28.91 33.04 18.71
N ILE A 862 -27.94 32.38 18.09
CA ILE A 862 -27.37 31.12 18.59
C ILE A 862 -26.02 31.29 19.31
N GLY A 863 -25.38 32.44 19.15
CA GLY A 863 -24.04 32.73 19.69
C GLY A 863 -22.89 32.31 18.76
N ASP A 864 -21.75 32.98 18.89
CA ASP A 864 -20.58 32.81 18.01
C ASP A 864 -19.97 31.40 18.08
N GLU A 865 -19.81 30.83 19.27
CA GLU A 865 -19.26 29.47 19.43
C GLU A 865 -20.13 28.39 18.78
N ALA A 866 -21.46 28.52 18.91
CA ALA A 866 -22.39 27.57 18.29
C ALA A 866 -22.37 27.71 16.77
N MET A 867 -22.29 28.94 16.24
CA MET A 867 -22.18 29.18 14.80
C MET A 867 -20.90 28.55 14.23
N LYS A 868 -19.75 28.78 14.87
CA LYS A 868 -18.46 28.16 14.48
C LYS A 868 -18.53 26.63 14.47
N PHE A 869 -19.16 26.05 15.50
CA PHE A 869 -19.35 24.60 15.59
C PHE A 869 -20.24 24.07 14.45
N ILE A 870 -21.32 24.77 14.11
CA ILE A 870 -22.21 24.40 13.00
C ILE A 870 -21.48 24.49 11.67
N GLN A 871 -20.77 25.58 11.40
CA GLN A 871 -19.96 25.75 10.18
C GLN A 871 -18.96 24.61 10.02
N LYS A 872 -18.20 24.33 11.08
CA LYS A 872 -17.20 23.25 11.11
C LYS A 872 -17.82 21.88 10.83
N ILE A 873 -18.89 21.51 11.53
CA ILE A 873 -19.52 20.19 11.34
C ILE A 873 -20.15 20.07 9.97
N SER A 874 -20.86 21.10 9.51
CA SER A 874 -21.51 21.09 8.20
C SER A 874 -20.48 20.90 7.09
N LEU A 875 -19.36 21.63 7.13
CA LEU A 875 -18.28 21.48 6.16
C LEU A 875 -17.65 20.10 6.22
N LEU A 876 -17.20 19.64 7.40
CA LEU A 876 -16.53 18.35 7.53
C LEU A 876 -17.44 17.18 7.11
N GLN A 877 -18.70 17.17 7.55
CA GLN A 877 -19.63 16.09 7.24
C GLN A 877 -19.97 16.02 5.75
N VAL A 878 -20.17 17.17 5.10
CA VAL A 878 -20.46 17.23 3.65
C VAL A 878 -19.24 16.84 2.84
N ILE A 879 -18.06 17.40 3.16
CA ILE A 879 -16.80 17.04 2.51
C ILE A 879 -16.56 15.53 2.61
N ASP A 880 -16.65 14.96 3.82
CA ASP A 880 -16.39 13.53 4.02
C ASP A 880 -17.40 12.64 3.26
N SER A 881 -18.68 13.00 3.29
CA SER A 881 -19.72 12.22 2.59
C SER A 881 -19.55 12.26 1.08
N ARG A 882 -19.39 13.46 0.51
CA ARG A 882 -19.31 13.67 -0.94
C ARG A 882 -17.98 13.20 -1.51
N TRP A 883 -16.88 13.39 -0.78
CA TRP A 883 -15.59 12.84 -1.17
C TRP A 883 -15.61 11.30 -1.22
N LYS A 884 -16.26 10.65 -0.24
CA LYS A 884 -16.37 9.18 -0.23
C LYS A 884 -17.17 8.66 -1.44
N GLU A 885 -18.24 9.34 -1.80
CA GLU A 885 -19.05 9.00 -2.99
C GLU A 885 -18.23 9.20 -4.26
N HIS A 886 -17.54 10.33 -4.40
CA HIS A 886 -16.64 10.61 -5.52
C HIS A 886 -15.53 9.57 -5.66
N LEU A 887 -14.91 9.11 -4.56
CA LEU A 887 -13.90 8.04 -4.62
C LEU A 887 -14.46 6.75 -5.23
N ARG A 888 -15.72 6.40 -4.94
CA ARG A 888 -16.39 5.24 -5.53
C ARG A 888 -16.61 5.43 -7.02
N GLU A 889 -17.16 6.58 -7.43
CA GLU A 889 -17.39 6.88 -8.85
C GLU A 889 -16.08 6.93 -9.64
N MET A 890 -14.99 7.38 -9.03
CA MET A 890 -13.65 7.40 -9.62
C MET A 890 -13.05 6.00 -9.80
N ASP A 891 -13.33 5.07 -8.89
CA ASP A 891 -12.97 3.65 -9.04
C ASP A 891 -13.76 3.03 -10.22
N ASP A 892 -15.07 3.27 -10.29
CA ASP A 892 -15.93 2.79 -11.39
C ASP A 892 -15.47 3.34 -12.76
N LEU A 893 -15.16 4.65 -12.81
CA LEU A 893 -14.63 5.30 -14.02
C LEU A 893 -13.31 4.66 -14.47
N LYS A 894 -12.40 4.40 -13.53
CA LYS A 894 -11.10 3.79 -13.82
C LYS A 894 -11.23 2.39 -14.38
N GLU A 895 -12.19 1.59 -13.92
CA GLU A 895 -12.47 0.26 -14.48
C GLU A 895 -13.14 0.35 -15.86
N GLY A 896 -14.08 1.28 -16.05
CA GLY A 896 -14.82 1.44 -17.29
C GLY A 896 -14.03 2.04 -18.47
N ILE A 897 -12.98 2.82 -18.20
CA ILE A 897 -12.25 3.59 -19.23
C ILE A 897 -11.53 2.70 -20.26
N TYR A 898 -11.18 1.46 -19.90
CA TYR A 898 -10.49 0.53 -20.79
C TYR A 898 -11.36 0.12 -21.99
N LEU A 899 -12.70 0.16 -21.84
CA LEU A 899 -13.65 -0.10 -22.92
C LEU A 899 -13.68 1.04 -23.96
N ARG A 900 -13.20 2.24 -23.61
CA ARG A 900 -13.12 3.38 -24.54
C ARG A 900 -11.87 3.36 -25.41
N ALA A 901 -10.87 2.55 -25.07
CA ALA A 901 -9.66 2.31 -25.88
C ALA A 901 -9.98 1.72 -27.27
N TYR A 902 -11.13 1.08 -27.42
CA TYR A 902 -11.65 0.58 -28.70
C TYR A 902 -11.91 1.70 -29.73
N GLY A 903 -12.04 2.96 -29.29
CA GLY A 903 -12.27 4.14 -30.14
C GLY A 903 -11.02 4.88 -30.64
N GLN A 904 -9.81 4.29 -30.56
CA GLN A 904 -8.51 4.94 -30.91
C GLN A 904 -8.16 6.21 -30.11
N LYS A 905 -8.84 6.45 -28.98
CA LYS A 905 -8.50 7.54 -28.07
C LYS A 905 -7.61 7.04 -26.92
N ASP A 906 -6.76 7.91 -26.39
CA ASP A 906 -5.91 7.59 -25.24
C ASP A 906 -6.75 7.53 -23.95
N PRO A 907 -6.86 6.36 -23.29
CA PRO A 907 -7.68 6.20 -22.09
C PRO A 907 -7.31 7.16 -20.95
N ILE A 908 -6.04 7.54 -20.80
CA ILE A 908 -5.63 8.42 -19.70
C ILE A 908 -6.12 9.86 -19.92
N LEU A 909 -6.20 10.32 -21.17
CA LEU A 909 -6.69 11.66 -21.49
C LEU A 909 -8.20 11.75 -21.26
N GLU A 910 -8.94 10.72 -21.67
CA GLU A 910 -10.38 10.64 -21.42
C GLU A 910 -10.66 10.52 -19.91
N TYR A 911 -9.90 9.70 -19.19
CA TYR A 911 -9.99 9.62 -17.72
C TYR A 911 -9.75 10.99 -17.07
N LYS A 912 -8.70 11.72 -17.45
CA LYS A 912 -8.40 13.06 -16.92
C LYS A 912 -9.54 14.04 -17.16
N SER A 913 -10.09 14.06 -18.37
CA SER A 913 -11.17 14.99 -18.72
C SER A 913 -12.44 14.71 -17.93
N GLU A 914 -12.83 13.44 -17.83
CA GLU A 914 -14.04 13.03 -17.11
C GLU A 914 -13.89 13.18 -15.60
N ALA A 915 -12.73 12.78 -15.05
CA ALA A 915 -12.38 12.98 -13.65
C ALA A 915 -12.40 14.46 -13.25
N TYR A 916 -11.91 15.36 -14.11
CA TYR A 916 -11.93 16.80 -13.85
C TYR A 916 -13.36 17.33 -13.82
N ARG A 917 -14.21 16.93 -14.78
CA ARG A 917 -15.63 17.33 -14.79
C ARG A 917 -16.35 16.87 -13.52
N MET A 918 -16.22 15.60 -13.16
CA MET A 918 -16.80 15.04 -11.93
C MET A 918 -16.31 15.79 -10.68
N PHE A 919 -15.03 16.17 -10.66
CA PHE A 919 -14.47 16.93 -9.54
C PHE A 919 -15.02 18.36 -9.42
N VAL A 920 -15.23 19.06 -10.55
CA VAL A 920 -15.87 20.38 -10.53
C VAL A 920 -17.32 20.28 -10.02
N GLU A 921 -18.06 19.27 -10.50
CA GLU A 921 -19.42 18.97 -10.03
C GLU A 921 -19.43 18.66 -8.52
N LEU A 922 -18.48 17.85 -8.04
CA LEU A 922 -18.28 17.57 -6.62
C LEU A 922 -18.11 18.84 -5.79
N ILE A 923 -17.24 19.77 -6.21
CA ILE A 923 -17.01 21.02 -5.47
C ILE A 923 -18.30 21.85 -5.40
N GLY A 924 -19.05 21.95 -6.50
CA GLY A 924 -20.36 22.62 -6.51
C GLY A 924 -21.36 21.98 -5.54
N LEU A 925 -21.42 20.64 -5.52
CA LEU A 925 -22.27 19.89 -4.57
C LEU A 925 -21.86 20.12 -3.12
N ILE A 926 -20.55 20.09 -2.82
CA ILE A 926 -20.03 20.36 -1.47
C ILE A 926 -20.45 21.76 -1.02
N ASN A 927 -20.25 22.78 -1.86
CA ASN A 927 -20.62 24.15 -1.52
C ASN A 927 -22.14 24.26 -1.26
N LYS A 928 -22.96 23.75 -2.17
CA LYS A 928 -24.43 23.78 -2.06
C LYS A 928 -24.93 23.10 -0.78
N GLU A 929 -24.46 21.90 -0.48
CA GLU A 929 -24.92 21.14 0.68
C GLU A 929 -24.38 21.68 2.01
N ALA A 930 -23.12 22.13 2.02
CA ALA A 930 -22.55 22.78 3.20
C ALA A 930 -23.35 24.04 3.54
N LEU A 931 -23.65 24.90 2.57
CA LEU A 931 -24.50 26.07 2.75
C LEU A 931 -25.90 25.67 3.23
N ASN A 932 -26.52 24.66 2.61
CA ASN A 932 -27.83 24.16 3.02
C ASN A 932 -27.89 23.80 4.50
N LEU A 933 -26.90 23.05 4.99
CA LEU A 933 -26.79 22.68 6.41
C LEU A 933 -26.49 23.91 7.29
N VAL A 934 -25.57 24.78 6.88
CA VAL A 934 -25.23 25.99 7.64
C VAL A 934 -26.43 26.91 7.80
N PHE A 935 -27.29 27.06 6.80
CA PHE A 935 -28.48 27.90 6.89
C PHE A 935 -29.61 27.21 7.68
N LYS A 936 -29.84 25.91 7.48
CA LYS A 936 -31.00 25.20 8.08
C LYS A 936 -30.78 24.69 9.50
N LEU A 937 -29.55 24.41 9.92
CA LEU A 937 -29.32 23.78 11.21
C LEU A 937 -29.44 24.81 12.35
N PHE A 938 -30.47 24.69 13.18
CA PHE A 938 -30.64 25.50 14.40
C PHE A 938 -30.51 24.59 15.63
N PRO A 939 -29.74 24.96 16.65
CA PRO A 939 -29.65 24.18 17.88
C PRO A 939 -30.97 24.28 18.66
N GLU A 940 -31.68 23.17 18.86
CA GLU A 940 -32.99 23.16 19.54
C GLU A 940 -32.90 23.37 21.06
N ASN A 941 -31.73 23.20 21.71
CA ASN A 941 -31.43 23.60 23.09
C ASN A 941 -29.94 23.38 23.46
N GLN A 942 -29.38 24.22 24.34
CA GLN A 942 -27.97 24.14 24.79
C GLN A 942 -27.63 22.80 25.49
N GLN A 943 -28.58 22.22 26.22
CA GLN A 943 -28.44 20.90 26.87
C GLN A 943 -28.45 19.72 25.88
N GLN A 944 -29.14 19.84 24.74
CA GLN A 944 -29.11 18.80 23.71
C GLN A 944 -27.80 18.79 22.94
N LEU A 945 -27.14 19.94 22.77
CA LEU A 945 -25.80 20.04 22.17
C LEU A 945 -24.76 19.28 23.03
N GLU A 946 -24.83 19.42 24.35
CA GLU A 946 -24.00 18.64 25.29
C GLU A 946 -24.35 17.15 25.28
N ALA A 947 -25.64 16.79 25.19
CA ALA A 947 -26.09 15.41 25.08
C ALA A 947 -25.69 14.75 23.76
N GLN A 948 -25.69 15.49 22.63
CA GLN A 948 -25.19 15.03 21.33
C GLN A 948 -23.66 14.86 21.36
N ARG A 949 -22.94 15.81 21.98
CA ARG A 949 -21.49 15.68 22.23
C ARG A 949 -21.17 14.42 23.05
N GLN A 950 -21.93 14.15 24.12
CA GLN A 950 -21.78 12.93 24.93
C GLN A 950 -22.18 11.64 24.21
N ARG A 951 -23.31 11.63 23.47
CA ARG A 951 -23.74 10.45 22.69
C ARG A 951 -22.75 10.08 21.61
N ARG A 952 -22.18 11.06 20.89
CA ARG A 952 -21.13 10.82 19.89
C ARG A 952 -19.85 10.29 20.55
N ARG A 953 -19.43 10.84 21.70
CA ARG A 953 -18.30 10.30 22.49
C ARG A 953 -18.50 8.82 22.85
N LEU A 954 -19.71 8.45 23.28
CA LEU A 954 -20.05 7.07 23.66
C LEU A 954 -20.19 6.12 22.44
N GLN A 955 -20.67 6.61 21.29
CA GLN A 955 -20.66 5.85 20.03
C GLN A 955 -19.24 5.63 19.50
N GLN A 956 -18.36 6.61 19.64
CA GLN A 956 -16.94 6.53 19.29
C GLN A 956 -16.18 5.52 20.17
N GLU A 957 -16.47 5.47 21.47
CA GLU A 957 -15.90 4.48 22.38
C GLU A 957 -16.32 3.06 21.96
N LYS A 958 -17.57 2.88 21.50
CA LYS A 958 -18.03 1.62 20.91
C LYS A 958 -17.35 1.28 19.58
N MET A 959 -17.19 2.21 18.64
CA MET A 959 -16.48 1.92 17.37
C MET A 959 -14.99 1.58 17.58
N ARG A 960 -14.31 2.28 18.50
CA ARG A 960 -12.93 1.95 18.92
C ARG A 960 -12.85 0.53 19.53
N LEU A 961 -13.81 0.16 20.37
CA LEU A 961 -13.89 -1.19 20.96
C LEU A 961 -14.23 -2.28 19.93
N THR A 962 -14.94 -1.92 18.85
CA THR A 962 -15.28 -2.87 17.77
C THR A 962 -14.08 -3.17 16.86
N HIS A 963 -13.19 -2.18 16.64
CA HIS A 963 -11.88 -2.41 16.04
C HIS A 963 -10.96 -3.24 16.95
N ALA A 964 -10.99 -3.02 18.27
CA ALA A 964 -10.21 -3.82 19.23
C ALA A 964 -10.68 -5.29 19.32
N SER A 965 -11.98 -5.57 19.19
CA SER A 965 -12.53 -6.92 19.24
C SER A 965 -12.45 -7.69 17.91
N THR A 966 -12.21 -7.00 16.79
CA THR A 966 -11.88 -7.66 15.51
C THR A 966 -10.39 -7.97 15.36
N THR A 967 -9.52 -7.43 16.24
CA THR A 967 -8.06 -7.67 16.26
C THR A 967 -7.58 -8.72 17.27
N GLY A 968 -8.48 -9.55 17.82
CA GLY A 968 -8.07 -10.57 18.81
C GLY A 968 -8.85 -11.86 18.71
N MET A 969 -8.35 -12.83 17.93
CA MET A 969 -8.63 -14.25 18.19
C MET A 969 -7.36 -15.08 17.97
N GLY A 970 -6.78 -15.56 19.09
CA GLY A 970 -6.31 -16.94 19.18
C GLY A 970 -4.81 -17.25 19.19
N ILE A 971 -4.02 -16.80 20.19
CA ILE A 971 -2.90 -17.61 20.73
C ILE A 971 -2.77 -17.33 22.24
N GLN A 972 -3.24 -18.26 23.08
CA GLN A 972 -3.00 -18.24 24.52
C GLN A 972 -1.84 -19.21 24.83
N GLY A 973 -0.61 -18.68 24.77
CA GLY A 973 0.60 -19.36 25.24
C GLY A 973 0.90 -18.95 26.68
N THR A 974 0.86 -19.92 27.59
CA THR A 974 1.24 -19.82 29.00
C THR A 974 2.70 -19.39 29.18
N ILE A 975 2.99 -18.49 30.12
CA ILE A 975 4.07 -18.53 31.13
C ILE A 975 3.78 -17.46 32.21
N ASP A 976 3.97 -17.88 33.47
CA ASP A 976 3.70 -17.21 34.74
C ASP A 976 4.61 -16.02 35.10
N GLY A 977 4.13 -15.14 36.01
CA GLY A 977 4.96 -14.31 36.91
C GLY A 977 4.43 -12.90 37.24
N GLU A 978 3.72 -12.78 38.39
CA GLU A 978 3.74 -11.72 39.47
C GLU A 978 4.16 -10.26 39.11
N ASP A 979 3.56 -9.14 39.53
CA ASP A 979 2.71 -8.75 40.68
C ASP A 979 2.07 -7.36 40.39
N GLY A 980 0.92 -7.03 41.01
CA GLY A 980 0.47 -5.64 41.24
C GLY A 980 -0.95 -5.25 40.78
N GLU A 981 -1.83 -4.98 41.74
CA GLU A 981 -3.30 -4.74 41.63
C GLU A 981 -3.77 -3.48 40.84
N PRO A 982 -4.96 -3.54 40.17
CA PRO A 982 -5.71 -2.38 39.71
C PRO A 982 -7.03 -2.14 40.49
N GLN A 983 -7.37 -0.87 40.75
CA GLN A 983 -8.67 -0.44 41.30
C GLN A 983 -9.70 0.02 40.24
N ARG A 984 -10.96 -0.31 40.55
CA ARG A 984 -12.22 -0.33 39.76
C ARG A 984 -12.84 1.07 39.51
N ARG A 985 -13.70 1.30 38.51
CA ARG A 985 -15.17 0.99 38.39
C ARG A 985 -15.71 1.62 37.06
N GLN A 986 -16.82 1.25 36.39
CA GLN A 986 -17.91 0.25 36.50
C GLN A 986 -18.78 0.31 35.21
N ALA A 987 -19.31 -0.84 34.74
CA ALA A 987 -20.62 -1.00 34.06
C ALA A 987 -21.03 -2.52 34.06
N PRO A 988 -22.24 -2.94 33.66
CA PRO A 988 -23.31 -3.42 34.54
C PRO A 988 -23.52 -4.95 34.56
N VAL A 989 -24.46 -5.34 35.43
CA VAL A 989 -24.70 -6.63 36.07
C VAL A 989 -25.12 -7.78 35.13
N VAL A 990 -24.33 -8.85 35.12
CA VAL A 990 -24.74 -10.22 34.78
C VAL A 990 -24.43 -11.12 35.99
N GLN A 991 -25.42 -11.90 36.40
CA GLN A 991 -25.43 -12.70 37.62
C GLN A 991 -24.46 -13.90 37.50
N GLN A 992 -23.30 -13.83 38.18
CA GLN A 992 -22.33 -14.92 38.25
C GLN A 992 -22.67 -15.88 39.40
N LEU A 993 -22.80 -17.17 39.08
CA LEU A 993 -22.77 -18.29 40.02
C LEU A 993 -21.34 -18.44 40.57
N VAL A 994 -21.19 -18.23 41.88
CA VAL A 994 -19.96 -18.47 42.63
C VAL A 994 -19.71 -19.97 42.74
N ALA A 995 -18.58 -20.46 42.22
CA ALA A 995 -18.10 -21.82 42.46
C ALA A 995 -17.41 -21.87 43.84
N GLY A 996 -18.07 -22.51 44.82
CA GLY A 996 -17.50 -22.81 46.13
C GLY A 996 -16.65 -24.09 46.14
N GLU A 997 -15.81 -24.22 47.18
CA GLU A 997 -14.86 -25.32 47.40
C GLU A 997 -15.45 -26.74 47.24
N LYS A 998 -14.67 -27.65 46.64
CA LYS A 998 -15.06 -29.05 46.42
C LYS A 998 -14.97 -29.86 47.72
N VAL A 999 -16.10 -30.43 48.15
CA VAL A 999 -16.22 -31.26 49.37
C VAL A 999 -15.64 -32.66 49.15
N GLY A 1000 -14.80 -33.14 50.07
CA GLY A 1000 -14.14 -34.43 49.98
C GLY A 1000 -15.08 -35.62 50.24
N ARG A 1001 -14.81 -36.78 49.60
CA ARG A 1001 -15.68 -37.98 49.65
C ARG A 1001 -16.00 -38.49 51.07
N ASN A 1002 -15.12 -38.28 52.04
CA ASN A 1002 -15.31 -38.74 53.43
C ASN A 1002 -15.83 -37.65 54.38
N ASP A 1003 -16.01 -36.42 53.91
CA ASP A 1003 -16.46 -35.29 54.71
C ASP A 1003 -17.97 -35.36 54.98
N PRO A 1004 -18.47 -34.68 56.04
CA PRO A 1004 -19.90 -34.58 56.29
C PRO A 1004 -20.62 -33.96 55.08
N CYS A 1005 -21.73 -34.56 54.67
CA CYS A 1005 -22.45 -34.08 53.50
C CYS A 1005 -23.06 -32.68 53.77
N PRO A 1006 -22.88 -31.69 52.87
CA PRO A 1006 -23.34 -30.31 53.10
C PRO A 1006 -24.85 -30.15 53.30
N CYS A 1007 -25.64 -31.16 52.95
CA CYS A 1007 -27.10 -31.17 53.13
C CYS A 1007 -27.54 -31.35 54.60
N GLY A 1008 -26.61 -31.50 55.55
CA GLY A 1008 -26.92 -31.63 56.97
C GLY A 1008 -27.49 -32.99 57.40
N SER A 1009 -27.44 -34.00 56.53
CA SER A 1009 -28.03 -35.33 56.79
C SER A 1009 -27.29 -36.18 57.85
N GLY A 1010 -26.18 -35.68 58.41
CA GLY A 1010 -25.33 -36.41 59.36
C GLY A 1010 -24.51 -37.56 58.76
N LYS A 1011 -24.61 -37.81 57.45
CA LYS A 1011 -23.87 -38.87 56.73
C LYS A 1011 -22.68 -38.30 55.95
N LYS A 1012 -21.64 -39.13 55.70
CA LYS A 1012 -20.49 -38.78 54.86
C LYS A 1012 -20.90 -38.60 53.39
N TYR A 1013 -20.28 -37.68 52.66
CA TYR A 1013 -20.65 -37.27 51.29
C TYR A 1013 -20.81 -38.48 50.33
N LYS A 1014 -19.86 -39.43 50.32
CA LYS A 1014 -19.92 -40.65 49.49
C LYS A 1014 -21.11 -41.59 49.74
N HIS A 1015 -21.80 -41.44 50.88
CA HIS A 1015 -22.98 -42.25 51.22
C HIS A 1015 -24.28 -41.45 51.13
N CYS A 1016 -24.21 -40.21 50.66
CA CYS A 1016 -25.32 -39.31 50.42
C CYS A 1016 -25.22 -38.75 48.98
N HIS A 1017 -24.89 -37.48 48.80
CA HIS A 1017 -24.86 -36.85 47.47
C HIS A 1017 -23.75 -37.36 46.55
N GLY A 1018 -22.69 -37.95 47.10
CA GLY A 1018 -21.60 -38.60 46.33
C GLY A 1018 -21.80 -40.09 46.07
N LYS A 1019 -23.00 -40.65 46.32
CA LYS A 1019 -23.25 -42.09 46.18
C LYS A 1019 -23.42 -42.56 44.72
N ASN A 1020 -23.74 -41.62 43.82
CA ASN A 1020 -23.88 -41.85 42.38
C ASN A 1020 -22.95 -40.92 41.55
N ALA A 1021 -21.85 -40.43 42.15
CA ALA A 1021 -20.90 -39.49 41.53
C ALA A 1021 -19.47 -40.06 41.44
#